data_AF-A0A1W4WZ77-F1
#
_entry.id   AF-A0A1W4WZ77-F1
#
_cell.length_a   1.000
_cell.length_b   1.000
_cell.length_c   1.000
_cell.angle_alpha   90.00
_cell.angle_beta   90.00
_cell.angle_gamma   90.00
#
_symmetry.space_group_name_H-M   'P 1'
#
loop_
_entity.id
_entity.type
_entity.pdbx_description
1 polymer ?
#
loop_
_entity_poly.entity_id
_entity_poly.type
_entity_poly.pdbx_seq_one_letter_code
_entity_poly.pdbx_strand_id
1 'polypeptide(L)'
;RIWIIEPFKRLRVVYHGFLRNRLSNDSNNNIEYVQFRFIWNAASNSLIKSPQDYTTNLLADDISREEWKDQEWLELMGDQKGYEQYGAFIGYIGGAQFPAETPLHVPGFRKRYYGTSDTYCLDRDICLYVTARDGTLFCIGAKRFKWGCKNLRYGTVYFGNGNLFAIKENDIFLEYQGADEIVPKTLTAHFSVDGKDLKCVIHINPKTIIQFENKFQDGWIRKQGLANCVVNGEDAKGIISFWYQTQNSEDKVRIQTIVKPSHSKNYLPPENFVLPFTDPLSTKIALTGGKGASLSLLTAIQTNDFIVPAGFVILSNALNKLLEENKNIKRALEQLEHACFGKSDRNIGDCCEEVTSLLAKEPVPRDIANEIIKNLNLPSKNGTPEVKWAVRSSGTIEDSEEFSTAGQNATYLGCQTEEEILEAVPRCWASLFTFQSVHYRRNHGLPIVTDMAVIVQKMVPSDTSGVIFTCHPSTSDMSQMVITSNYGLGESVVSGQADPDTYILSKTWDDKISILSKQKGSKKVKVVMAHKGTKVTEIDPESEGEWSLSSEQALTLGKVGLHIEKTFGSPRDIEWSFCEGQLYILQSRPVTTLNSWTDFELTHEYDTPVVGPDFAYTKANVGEVKPGAETVLSHDLVTTTINNSFTNLNKVKAKAIITSHHNCLMDIINTLLSRTEEDISMGVRACELAVFGHYAINEKMHNMAKKIFGTKKTYQLIPEMLTLFKNTDATVAETEQIAKNLEIIIDNNDSCETILKKIKEALKIIETVTDRYCHISRVNVFYQAIVFSVLTNNKTDINDEVFQDIVLILSISANIISATIPKQLELIAKTIKKENISEEFVNIDPKLGLEWLGNKSPTVKSLLSNFLDIHGHRVYKEFELAERSWKEDPSRLISMIQANCRKQTTHEKTKENLTVDETLNKLQTLKSYPKRIILKYFINKCIKSMLDREKTKCDVIMVIDKLKRAIRTLSTRMVRNGHLPHDHLIFHLSLYEIEKIIKKENIALVAKATRRKKLYPQWNDLKFPEIVWGVPEPLKKKSLLELLSSHREGVSVKGTPVYPGDAVARACVIKSIDNIDHLKNGDILITYSTDIGWSPYFPMLSGIVTEIGGLISHGAVVAREYGLPCIVGVENATEMFKTGDKILLSGKEGIISLLNDSNNTE
;
A
#
# COMPACT_ATOMS: atom_id res chain seq x y z
N ARG A 1 8.96 18.07 1.10
CA ARG A 1 8.95 17.51 -0.27
C ARG A 1 7.57 16.92 -0.57
N ILE A 2 7.08 17.05 -1.82
CA ILE A 2 5.80 16.48 -2.28
C ILE A 2 6.09 15.61 -3.50
N TRP A 3 5.68 14.34 -3.46
CA TRP A 3 5.81 13.40 -4.58
C TRP A 3 4.44 13.03 -5.11
N ILE A 4 4.34 12.96 -6.43
CA ILE A 4 3.17 12.38 -7.10
C ILE A 4 3.42 10.88 -7.17
N ILE A 5 2.73 10.10 -6.33
CA ILE A 5 2.82 8.63 -6.36
C ILE A 5 2.03 8.13 -7.57
N GLU A 6 0.79 8.58 -7.68
CA GLU A 6 -0.11 8.26 -8.79
C GLU A 6 -0.90 9.52 -9.16
N PRO A 7 -0.81 10.00 -10.41
CA PRO A 7 -1.48 11.21 -10.84
C PRO A 7 -2.97 11.21 -10.51
N PHE A 8 -3.45 12.29 -9.89
CA PHE A 8 -4.84 12.46 -9.48
C PHE A 8 -5.41 11.38 -8.56
N LYS A 9 -4.60 10.48 -8.00
CA LYS A 9 -5.09 9.54 -6.99
C LYS A 9 -4.34 9.70 -5.69
N ARG A 10 -3.00 9.74 -5.75
CA ARG A 10 -2.15 9.66 -4.56
C ARG A 10 -0.95 10.58 -4.59
N LEU A 11 -0.74 11.27 -3.47
CA LEU A 11 0.46 12.07 -3.23
C LEU A 11 1.12 11.66 -1.93
N ARG A 12 2.44 11.76 -1.88
CA ARG A 12 3.20 11.68 -0.65
C ARG A 12 3.67 13.08 -0.25
N VAL A 13 3.50 13.45 1.01
CA VAL A 13 3.98 14.70 1.59
C VAL A 13 4.86 14.35 2.77
N VAL A 14 6.13 14.72 2.69
CA VAL A 14 7.09 14.56 3.79
C VAL A 14 7.69 15.91 4.12
N TYR A 15 7.69 16.27 5.39
CA TYR A 15 8.33 17.48 5.91
C TYR A 15 9.12 17.11 7.15
N HIS A 16 10.37 17.58 7.21
CA HIS A 16 11.23 17.51 8.38
C HIS A 16 11.86 18.89 8.50
N GLY A 17 11.52 19.65 9.54
CA GLY A 17 12.03 21.01 9.67
C GLY A 17 11.43 21.78 10.83
N PHE A 18 11.79 23.06 10.88
CA PHE A 18 11.37 23.96 11.94
C PHE A 18 10.12 24.75 11.54
N LEU A 19 9.10 24.72 12.39
CA LEU A 19 7.86 25.49 12.22
C LEU A 19 7.64 26.42 13.41
N ARG A 20 7.03 27.57 13.14
CA ARG A 20 6.66 28.51 14.21
C ARG A 20 5.32 28.10 14.82
N ASN A 21 5.30 27.87 16.12
CA ASN A 21 4.10 27.67 16.91
C ASN A 21 3.44 29.03 17.21
N ARG A 22 2.32 29.33 16.53
CA ARG A 22 1.58 30.60 16.64
C ARG A 22 0.30 30.52 17.47
N LEU A 23 0.03 29.40 18.15
CA LEU A 23 -1.17 29.21 18.97
C LEU A 23 -0.98 29.67 20.42
N SER A 24 0.27 29.78 20.90
CA SER A 24 0.60 30.50 22.13
C SER A 24 0.63 32.00 21.83
N ASN A 25 -0.10 32.83 22.59
CA ASN A 25 -0.03 34.31 22.54
C ASN A 25 1.34 34.90 22.94
N ASP A 26 2.39 34.10 22.89
CA ASP A 26 3.72 34.45 23.34
C ASP A 26 4.48 35.15 22.22
N SER A 27 5.07 36.30 22.53
CA SER A 27 5.86 37.14 21.62
C SER A 27 7.21 36.51 21.28
N ASN A 28 7.57 35.40 21.93
CA ASN A 28 8.74 34.62 21.61
C ASN A 28 8.54 33.83 20.30
N ASN A 29 9.55 33.88 19.43
CA ASN A 29 9.68 33.03 18.25
C ASN A 29 9.77 31.55 18.66
N ASN A 30 8.66 30.96 19.12
CA ASN A 30 8.57 29.56 19.51
C ASN A 30 8.63 28.70 18.25
N ILE A 31 9.85 28.44 17.80
CA ILE A 31 10.15 27.65 16.61
C ILE A 31 10.53 26.25 17.07
N GLU A 32 9.74 25.28 16.66
CA GLU A 32 9.83 23.90 17.11
C GLU A 32 10.16 23.01 15.91
N TYR A 33 10.94 21.95 16.14
CA TYR A 33 11.15 20.93 15.12
C TYR A 33 9.91 20.05 14.99
N VAL A 34 9.44 19.87 13.76
CA VAL A 34 8.27 19.05 13.45
C VAL A 34 8.54 18.17 12.24
N GLN A 35 8.01 16.96 12.31
CA GLN A 35 8.01 15.98 11.25
C GLN A 35 6.58 15.65 10.83
N PHE A 36 6.33 15.66 9.52
CA PHE A 36 5.08 15.23 8.90
C PHE A 36 5.38 14.17 7.87
N ARG A 37 4.65 13.05 7.90
CA ARG A 37 4.62 12.07 6.82
C ARG A 37 3.19 11.71 6.52
N PHE A 38 2.69 12.15 5.37
CA PHE A 38 1.32 11.96 4.96
C PHE A 38 1.21 11.44 3.54
N ILE A 39 0.19 10.62 3.31
CA ILE A 39 -0.26 10.18 2.01
C ILE A 39 -1.65 10.78 1.80
N TRP A 40 -1.79 11.58 0.74
CA TRP A 40 -3.09 11.98 0.25
C TRP A 40 -3.67 10.85 -0.59
N ASN A 41 -4.84 10.33 -0.22
CA ASN A 41 -5.62 9.40 -1.03
C ASN A 41 -6.91 10.09 -1.49
N ALA A 42 -7.18 10.04 -2.79
CA ALA A 42 -8.41 10.59 -3.36
C ALA A 42 -9.62 9.70 -3.07
N ALA A 43 -10.72 10.32 -2.61
CA ALA A 43 -12.04 9.71 -2.50
C ALA A 43 -12.89 9.96 -3.75
N SER A 44 -12.70 11.11 -4.42
CA SER A 44 -13.44 11.44 -5.64
C SER A 44 -12.73 10.92 -6.90
N ASN A 45 -13.44 10.10 -7.68
CA ASN A 45 -12.96 9.62 -8.99
C ASN A 45 -12.94 10.75 -10.04
N SER A 46 -13.84 11.73 -9.89
CA SER A 46 -13.90 12.94 -10.72
C SER A 46 -13.18 14.11 -10.07
N LEU A 47 -12.68 15.01 -10.92
CA LEU A 47 -12.15 16.32 -10.56
C LEU A 47 -13.15 17.38 -11.00
N ILE A 48 -13.38 18.40 -10.17
CA ILE A 48 -14.01 19.63 -10.64
C ILE A 48 -12.89 20.61 -10.97
N LYS A 49 -12.80 21.02 -12.24
CA LYS A 49 -11.79 21.98 -12.69
C LYS A 49 -12.39 23.37 -12.69
N SER A 50 -11.70 24.41 -12.22
CA SER A 50 -12.14 25.80 -12.47
C SER A 50 -12.13 26.07 -13.99
N PRO A 51 -13.18 26.66 -14.59
CA PRO A 51 -14.38 27.26 -13.99
C PRO A 51 -15.65 26.36 -14.01
N GLN A 52 -15.55 25.12 -13.53
CA GLN A 52 -16.66 24.16 -13.35
C GLN A 52 -17.11 24.09 -11.88
N ASP A 53 -16.53 24.92 -11.01
CA ASP A 53 -16.86 25.06 -9.59
C ASP A 53 -18.00 26.07 -9.34
N TYR A 54 -18.72 26.45 -10.38
CA TYR A 54 -20.00 27.17 -10.33
C TYR A 54 -20.79 26.89 -11.60
N THR A 55 -22.11 27.07 -11.56
CA THR A 55 -22.95 26.93 -12.75
C THR A 55 -22.94 28.17 -13.63
N THR A 56 -23.27 28.01 -14.92
CA THR A 56 -23.45 29.14 -15.85
C THR A 56 -24.48 30.16 -15.36
N ASN A 57 -25.53 29.72 -14.65
CA ASN A 57 -26.52 30.62 -14.08
C ASN A 57 -25.96 31.45 -12.93
N LEU A 58 -25.16 30.85 -12.04
CA LEU A 58 -24.50 31.56 -10.96
C LEU A 58 -23.57 32.65 -11.51
N LEU A 59 -22.78 32.26 -12.52
CA LEU A 59 -21.89 33.18 -13.21
C LEU A 59 -22.65 34.33 -13.86
N ALA A 60 -23.77 34.04 -14.54
CA ALA A 60 -24.59 35.06 -15.16
C ALA A 60 -25.17 36.05 -14.13
N ASP A 61 -25.61 35.56 -12.97
CA ASP A 61 -26.09 36.43 -11.88
C ASP A 61 -24.96 37.32 -11.34
N ASP A 62 -23.76 36.78 -11.11
CA ASP A 62 -22.61 37.55 -10.64
C ASP A 62 -22.22 38.65 -11.63
N ILE A 63 -22.07 38.29 -12.91
CA ILE A 63 -21.74 39.23 -13.98
C ILE A 63 -22.83 40.30 -14.15
N SER A 64 -24.11 39.94 -14.02
CA SER A 64 -25.22 40.90 -14.17
C SER A 64 -25.21 42.03 -13.12
N ARG A 65 -24.54 41.81 -11.98
CA ARG A 65 -24.44 42.77 -10.87
C ARG A 65 -23.24 43.72 -10.99
N GLU A 66 -22.40 43.54 -12.02
CA GLU A 66 -21.22 44.39 -12.25
C GLU A 66 -21.60 45.74 -12.91
N GLU A 67 -20.76 46.74 -12.66
CA GLU A 67 -20.83 48.02 -13.37
C GLU A 67 -20.15 47.88 -14.74
N TRP A 68 -20.96 47.81 -15.79
CA TRP A 68 -20.46 47.65 -17.17
C TRP A 68 -19.85 48.96 -17.69
N LYS A 69 -18.53 48.99 -17.83
CA LYS A 69 -17.80 50.02 -18.57
C LYS A 69 -16.99 49.33 -19.67
N ASP A 70 -17.32 49.65 -20.92
CA ASP A 70 -16.63 49.23 -22.16
C ASP A 70 -16.56 47.71 -22.45
N GLN A 71 -15.96 47.33 -23.60
CA GLN A 71 -15.93 45.96 -24.14
C GLN A 71 -14.97 44.99 -23.39
N GLU A 72 -14.45 45.38 -22.23
CA GLU A 72 -13.43 44.64 -21.45
C GLU A 72 -14.00 43.48 -20.62
N TRP A 73 -15.27 43.10 -20.81
CA TRP A 73 -15.96 42.08 -20.00
C TRP A 73 -15.29 40.70 -20.02
N LEU A 74 -14.57 40.36 -21.09
CA LEU A 74 -13.83 39.10 -21.22
C LEU A 74 -12.65 39.01 -20.24
N GLU A 75 -12.16 40.14 -19.73
CA GLU A 75 -11.04 40.21 -18.79
C GLU A 75 -11.50 40.06 -17.32
N LEU A 76 -12.81 40.14 -17.05
CA LEU A 76 -13.39 40.18 -15.70
C LEU A 76 -13.21 38.90 -14.87
N MET A 77 -12.87 37.77 -15.51
CA MET A 77 -12.89 36.43 -14.91
C MET A 77 -11.54 35.94 -14.37
N GLY A 78 -10.43 36.61 -14.74
CA GLY A 78 -9.05 36.15 -14.47
C GLY A 78 -8.69 34.80 -15.14
N ASP A 79 -7.39 34.49 -15.29
CA ASP A 79 -6.93 33.21 -15.88
C ASP A 79 -6.66 32.12 -14.81
N GLN A 80 -7.50 32.03 -13.78
CA GLN A 80 -7.32 31.04 -12.70
C GLN A 80 -7.84 29.66 -13.10
N LYS A 81 -6.97 28.87 -13.73
CA LYS A 81 -7.20 27.45 -13.96
C LYS A 81 -6.75 26.61 -12.76
N GLY A 82 -7.53 25.59 -12.42
CA GLY A 82 -7.25 24.74 -11.27
C GLY A 82 -8.18 23.53 -11.18
N TYR A 83 -7.97 22.67 -10.19
CA TYR A 83 -8.94 21.65 -9.82
C TYR A 83 -9.05 21.48 -8.31
N GLU A 84 -10.22 20.99 -7.89
CA GLU A 84 -10.50 20.49 -6.55
C GLU A 84 -10.70 18.97 -6.58
N GLN A 85 -10.19 18.31 -5.53
CA GLN A 85 -10.29 16.88 -5.34
C GLN A 85 -10.57 16.57 -3.87
N TYR A 86 -11.47 15.65 -3.61
CA TYR A 86 -11.85 15.23 -2.25
C TYR A 86 -11.12 13.94 -1.88
N GLY A 87 -10.78 13.79 -0.60
CA GLY A 87 -9.94 12.68 -0.13
C GLY A 87 -9.59 12.79 1.35
N ALA A 88 -8.51 12.12 1.74
CA ALA A 88 -7.96 12.23 3.09
C ALA A 88 -6.43 12.22 3.07
N PHE A 89 -5.84 12.93 4.03
CA PHE A 89 -4.44 12.72 4.42
C PHE A 89 -4.37 11.64 5.49
N ILE A 90 -3.56 10.61 5.24
CA ILE A 90 -3.32 9.50 6.15
C ILE A 90 -1.83 9.48 6.45
N GLY A 91 -1.45 9.57 7.72
CA GLY A 91 -0.06 9.80 8.06
C GLY A 91 0.16 9.97 9.55
N TYR A 92 1.28 10.58 9.91
CA TYR A 92 1.58 10.92 11.29
C TYR A 92 2.34 12.24 11.41
N ILE A 93 2.26 12.81 12.61
CA ILE A 93 3.03 13.96 13.08
C ILE A 93 3.97 13.51 14.20
N GLY A 94 5.19 14.05 14.21
CA GLY A 94 6.17 13.86 15.29
C GLY A 94 7.00 15.14 15.52
N GLY A 95 7.77 15.17 16.61
CA GLY A 95 8.57 16.34 17.00
C GLY A 95 7.81 17.31 17.91
N ALA A 96 8.51 18.28 18.51
CA ALA A 96 7.96 19.25 19.44
C ALA A 96 7.22 18.61 20.64
N GLN A 97 6.00 19.04 20.92
CA GLN A 97 5.08 18.48 21.94
C GLN A 97 4.47 17.11 21.56
N PHE A 98 4.87 16.50 20.44
CA PHE A 98 4.41 15.18 20.00
C PHE A 98 5.54 14.14 20.15
N PRO A 99 5.78 13.63 21.38
CA PRO A 99 6.87 12.71 21.67
C PRO A 99 6.71 11.32 21.04
N ALA A 100 5.50 10.97 20.57
CA ALA A 100 5.23 9.76 19.80
C ALA A 100 4.64 10.12 18.43
N GLU A 101 5.00 9.33 17.40
CA GLU A 101 4.37 9.39 16.08
C GLU A 101 2.85 9.25 16.24
N THR A 102 2.13 10.36 16.13
CA THR A 102 0.68 10.39 16.36
C THR A 102 0.00 10.18 15.00
N PRO A 103 -0.67 9.04 14.77
CA PRO A 103 -1.35 8.78 13.51
C PRO A 103 -2.54 9.73 13.35
N LEU A 104 -2.74 10.17 12.12
CA LEU A 104 -3.76 11.14 11.75
C LEU A 104 -4.42 10.68 10.45
N HIS A 105 -5.75 10.63 10.48
CA HIS A 105 -6.60 10.45 9.32
C HIS A 105 -7.47 11.69 9.17
N VAL A 106 -7.14 12.54 8.20
CA VAL A 106 -7.74 13.87 8.05
C VAL A 106 -8.48 13.94 6.72
N PRO A 107 -9.81 13.72 6.70
CA PRO A 107 -10.60 13.95 5.50
C PRO A 107 -10.58 15.42 5.11
N GLY A 108 -10.63 15.72 3.83
CA GLY A 108 -10.59 17.09 3.34
C GLY A 108 -10.57 17.19 1.82
N PHE A 109 -10.00 18.30 1.36
CA PHE A 109 -9.92 18.67 -0.04
C PHE A 109 -8.49 19.03 -0.41
N ARG A 110 -8.13 18.75 -1.65
CA ARG A 110 -6.91 19.18 -2.30
C ARG A 110 -7.28 20.13 -3.43
N LYS A 111 -6.84 21.37 -3.33
CA LYS A 111 -6.95 22.37 -4.40
C LYS A 111 -5.59 22.56 -5.06
N ARG A 112 -5.56 22.56 -6.39
CA ARG A 112 -4.36 22.85 -7.19
C ARG A 112 -4.68 23.85 -8.28
N TYR A 113 -3.96 24.97 -8.31
CA TYR A 113 -3.99 25.94 -9.39
C TYR A 113 -2.83 25.70 -10.37
N TYR A 114 -3.03 25.96 -11.66
CA TYR A 114 -2.00 25.85 -12.69
C TYR A 114 -2.15 26.99 -13.71
N GLY A 115 -1.07 27.74 -13.95
CA GLY A 115 -1.07 28.97 -14.74
C GLY A 115 -0.14 30.01 -14.10
N THR A 116 -0.08 31.23 -14.65
CA THR A 116 0.45 32.36 -13.90
C THR A 116 -0.44 32.55 -12.68
N SER A 117 0.15 32.49 -11.48
CA SER A 117 -0.59 32.83 -10.26
C SER A 117 -0.87 34.31 -10.34
N ASP A 118 -2.02 34.70 -10.87
CA ASP A 118 -2.46 36.09 -10.90
C ASP A 118 -2.98 36.50 -9.51
N THR A 119 -2.29 36.07 -8.45
CA THR A 119 -2.55 36.55 -7.07
C THR A 119 -2.43 38.06 -6.98
N TYR A 120 -1.73 38.70 -7.92
CA TYR A 120 -1.72 40.15 -8.06
C TYR A 120 -3.07 40.75 -8.49
N CYS A 121 -3.94 40.02 -9.21
CA CYS A 121 -5.21 40.54 -9.71
C CYS A 121 -6.38 40.28 -8.76
N LEU A 122 -6.21 39.40 -7.77
CA LEU A 122 -7.15 39.25 -6.67
C LEU A 122 -7.18 40.57 -5.87
N ASP A 123 -8.31 40.95 -5.28
CA ASP A 123 -8.42 42.02 -4.28
C ASP A 123 -8.88 41.45 -2.91
N ARG A 124 -9.83 40.50 -2.95
CA ARG A 124 -10.35 39.84 -1.74
C ARG A 124 -10.86 38.43 -2.03
N ASP A 125 -10.75 37.54 -1.05
CA ASP A 125 -11.33 36.18 -1.11
C ASP A 125 -11.82 35.75 0.27
N ILE A 126 -13.01 35.17 0.32
CA ILE A 126 -13.52 34.46 1.49
C ILE A 126 -13.80 33.04 1.07
N CYS A 127 -13.18 32.10 1.77
CA CYS A 127 -13.33 30.70 1.50
C CYS A 127 -13.62 29.93 2.78
N LEU A 128 -14.68 29.13 2.74
CA LEU A 128 -15.16 28.29 3.82
C LEU A 128 -15.04 26.83 3.43
N TYR A 129 -14.37 26.07 4.28
CA TYR A 129 -14.21 24.64 4.15
C TYR A 129 -14.88 23.95 5.32
N VAL A 130 -15.80 23.01 5.07
CA VAL A 130 -16.57 22.33 6.12
C VAL A 130 -16.61 20.84 5.88
N THR A 131 -16.58 20.09 6.98
CA THR A 131 -16.86 18.66 7.04
C THR A 131 -17.95 18.41 8.08
N ALA A 132 -19.00 17.70 7.67
CA ALA A 132 -20.10 17.27 8.51
C ALA A 132 -20.02 15.76 8.82
N ARG A 133 -20.71 15.31 9.87
CA ARG A 133 -20.67 13.91 10.33
C ARG A 133 -21.29 12.90 9.36
N ASP A 134 -22.20 13.35 8.50
CA ASP A 134 -22.84 12.55 7.45
C ASP A 134 -21.96 12.33 6.21
N GLY A 135 -20.70 12.76 6.27
CA GLY A 135 -19.75 12.66 5.16
C GLY A 135 -19.92 13.76 4.11
N THR A 136 -20.74 14.78 4.38
CA THR A 136 -20.80 15.98 3.54
C THR A 136 -19.55 16.84 3.75
N LEU A 137 -18.80 17.09 2.67
CA LEU A 137 -17.69 18.03 2.64
C LEU A 137 -17.98 19.11 1.60
N PHE A 138 -17.70 20.37 1.91
CA PHE A 138 -17.82 21.43 0.92
C PHE A 138 -16.76 22.51 1.07
N CYS A 139 -16.45 23.11 -0.07
CA CYS A 139 -15.63 24.30 -0.23
C CYS A 139 -16.51 25.34 -0.93
N ILE A 140 -16.85 26.44 -0.26
CA ILE A 140 -17.64 27.53 -0.87
C ILE A 140 -16.99 28.88 -0.55
N GLY A 141 -17.19 29.85 -1.44
CA GLY A 141 -16.61 31.16 -1.25
C GLY A 141 -17.05 32.19 -2.28
N ALA A 142 -16.43 33.36 -2.18
CA ALA A 142 -16.54 34.45 -3.13
C ALA A 142 -15.20 35.16 -3.29
N LYS A 143 -14.87 35.56 -4.51
CA LYS A 143 -13.66 36.30 -4.89
C LYS A 143 -14.02 37.67 -5.45
N ARG A 144 -13.16 38.65 -5.17
CA ARG A 144 -13.14 39.96 -5.82
C ARG A 144 -11.83 40.11 -6.55
N PHE A 145 -11.88 40.52 -7.80
CA PHE A 145 -10.70 40.88 -8.57
C PHE A 145 -10.56 42.41 -8.65
N LYS A 146 -9.33 42.91 -8.75
CA LYS A 146 -9.05 44.34 -8.85
C LYS A 146 -9.68 44.96 -10.08
N TRP A 147 -9.50 44.31 -11.23
CA TRP A 147 -9.86 44.81 -12.56
C TRP A 147 -10.94 43.89 -13.18
N GLY A 148 -11.75 43.25 -12.32
CA GLY A 148 -12.67 42.18 -12.71
C GLY A 148 -13.93 42.13 -11.85
N CYS A 149 -14.58 40.96 -11.83
CA CYS A 149 -15.80 40.73 -11.07
C CYS A 149 -15.60 41.08 -9.57
N LYS A 150 -16.48 41.93 -9.05
CA LYS A 150 -16.52 42.40 -7.66
C LYS A 150 -16.91 41.29 -6.67
N ASN A 151 -17.68 40.29 -7.12
CA ASN A 151 -18.14 39.19 -6.27
C ASN A 151 -18.40 37.89 -7.06
N LEU A 152 -17.35 37.23 -7.53
CA LEU A 152 -17.44 35.92 -8.19
C LEU A 152 -17.62 34.80 -7.15
N ARG A 153 -18.82 34.22 -7.10
CA ARG A 153 -19.17 33.12 -6.18
C ARG A 153 -18.78 31.77 -6.77
N TYR A 154 -18.23 30.90 -5.93
CA TYR A 154 -17.77 29.58 -6.32
C TYR A 154 -17.94 28.56 -5.19
N GLY A 155 -17.93 27.28 -5.56
CA GLY A 155 -17.88 26.21 -4.59
C GLY A 155 -18.28 24.84 -5.10
N THR A 156 -17.90 23.82 -4.34
CA THR A 156 -18.22 22.43 -4.61
C THR A 156 -18.68 21.72 -3.34
N VAL A 157 -19.53 20.71 -3.51
CA VAL A 157 -20.06 19.88 -2.43
C VAL A 157 -19.87 18.41 -2.79
N TYR A 158 -19.21 17.68 -1.90
CA TYR A 158 -19.07 16.24 -1.91
C TYR A 158 -19.99 15.64 -0.84
N PHE A 159 -20.86 14.71 -1.21
CA PHE A 159 -21.77 14.03 -0.30
C PHE A 159 -21.22 12.67 0.14
N GLY A 160 -21.72 12.15 1.27
CA GLY A 160 -21.33 10.82 1.81
C GLY A 160 -21.59 9.63 0.86
N ASN A 161 -22.43 9.81 -0.17
CA ASN A 161 -22.63 8.84 -1.26
C ASN A 161 -21.61 8.93 -2.39
N GLY A 162 -20.58 9.77 -2.24
CA GLY A 162 -19.49 9.99 -3.18
C GLY A 162 -19.81 10.93 -4.34
N ASN A 163 -21.02 11.49 -4.41
CA ASN A 163 -21.36 12.44 -5.45
C ASN A 163 -20.72 13.80 -5.20
N LEU A 164 -20.18 14.37 -6.26
CA LEU A 164 -19.48 15.66 -6.26
C LEU A 164 -20.19 16.60 -7.24
N PHE A 165 -20.59 17.77 -6.75
CA PHE A 165 -21.34 18.77 -7.51
C PHE A 165 -20.79 20.17 -7.32
N ALA A 166 -20.96 21.01 -8.34
CA ALA A 166 -20.76 22.45 -8.23
C ALA A 166 -21.99 23.13 -7.62
N ILE A 167 -21.79 24.25 -6.92
CA ILE A 167 -22.90 25.03 -6.39
C ILE A 167 -23.70 25.72 -7.51
N LYS A 168 -25.00 25.87 -7.29
CA LYS A 168 -25.92 26.61 -8.16
C LYS A 168 -26.10 28.05 -7.68
N GLU A 169 -26.16 28.27 -6.37
CA GLU A 169 -26.29 29.58 -5.75
C GLU A 169 -25.54 29.58 -4.41
N ASN A 170 -25.01 30.74 -3.99
CA ASN A 170 -24.63 30.99 -2.60
C ASN A 170 -24.88 32.46 -2.22
N ASP A 171 -25.02 32.76 -0.92
CA ASP A 171 -25.25 34.11 -0.40
C ASP A 171 -23.99 34.74 0.25
N ILE A 172 -22.81 34.32 -0.18
CA ILE A 172 -21.54 34.90 0.28
C ILE A 172 -21.27 36.17 -0.52
N PHE A 173 -21.43 37.32 0.13
CA PHE A 173 -21.21 38.64 -0.46
C PHE A 173 -20.05 39.34 0.22
N LEU A 174 -18.99 39.59 -0.55
CA LEU A 174 -17.79 40.26 -0.06
C LEU A 174 -18.07 41.68 0.39
N GLU A 175 -19.07 42.39 -0.15
CA GLU A 175 -19.39 43.76 0.29
C GLU A 175 -19.60 43.88 1.81
N TYR A 176 -20.23 42.89 2.42
CA TYR A 176 -20.61 42.93 3.85
C TYR A 176 -19.77 42.01 4.73
N GLN A 177 -19.46 40.80 4.26
CA GLN A 177 -18.97 39.74 5.13
C GLN A 177 -17.47 39.85 5.35
N GLY A 178 -17.01 40.32 6.51
CA GLY A 178 -15.59 40.46 6.78
C GLY A 178 -14.93 41.68 6.13
N ALA A 179 -15.71 42.74 5.94
CA ALA A 179 -15.24 44.05 5.48
C ALA A 179 -14.26 44.68 6.50
N ASP A 180 -13.46 45.65 6.04
CA ASP A 180 -12.50 46.40 6.87
C ASP A 180 -11.48 45.52 7.63
N GLU A 181 -11.17 44.36 7.06
CA GLU A 181 -10.33 43.32 7.68
C GLU A 181 -10.84 42.76 9.03
N ILE A 182 -12.11 43.00 9.37
CA ILE A 182 -12.71 42.54 10.62
C ILE A 182 -13.24 41.11 10.43
N VAL A 183 -12.71 40.14 11.17
CA VAL A 183 -13.24 38.76 11.14
C VAL A 183 -14.51 38.69 11.99
N PRO A 184 -15.69 38.34 11.42
CA PRO A 184 -16.92 38.22 12.18
C PRO A 184 -16.85 37.07 13.19
N LYS A 185 -17.60 37.16 14.30
CA LYS A 185 -17.73 36.03 15.25
C LYS A 185 -18.64 34.92 14.72
N THR A 186 -19.66 35.30 13.96
CA THR A 186 -20.63 34.38 13.37
C THR A 186 -20.90 34.77 11.93
N LEU A 187 -21.00 33.78 11.05
CA LEU A 187 -21.37 33.91 9.63
C LEU A 187 -22.45 32.88 9.32
N THR A 188 -23.39 33.18 8.43
CA THR A 188 -24.31 32.18 7.87
C THR A 188 -24.12 32.14 6.37
N ALA A 189 -24.09 30.92 5.81
CA ALA A 189 -24.03 30.69 4.38
C ALA A 189 -25.19 29.78 3.96
N HIS A 190 -26.01 30.25 3.02
CA HIS A 190 -27.03 29.52 2.32
C HIS A 190 -26.58 29.23 0.89
N PHE A 191 -26.69 27.99 0.45
CA PHE A 191 -26.29 27.61 -0.90
C PHE A 191 -27.10 26.41 -1.40
N SER A 192 -27.31 26.36 -2.71
CA SER A 192 -28.07 25.31 -3.37
C SER A 192 -27.17 24.44 -4.24
N VAL A 193 -27.40 23.13 -4.22
CA VAL A 193 -26.61 22.14 -4.96
C VAL A 193 -27.48 20.94 -5.34
N ASP A 194 -27.47 20.57 -6.62
CA ASP A 194 -28.24 19.42 -7.15
C ASP A 194 -29.72 19.33 -6.67
N GLY A 195 -30.39 20.48 -6.52
CA GLY A 195 -31.79 20.54 -6.04
C GLY A 195 -31.97 20.40 -4.53
N LYS A 196 -30.88 20.43 -3.75
CA LYS A 196 -30.88 20.52 -2.29
C LYS A 196 -30.44 21.91 -1.83
N ASP A 197 -31.12 22.45 -0.83
CA ASP A 197 -30.72 23.68 -0.15
C ASP A 197 -29.99 23.36 1.17
N LEU A 198 -28.83 23.97 1.36
CA LEU A 198 -27.98 23.78 2.52
C LEU A 198 -27.83 25.11 3.26
N LYS A 199 -28.03 25.08 4.57
CA LYS A 199 -27.75 26.20 5.48
C LYS A 199 -26.62 25.82 6.42
N CYS A 200 -25.56 26.63 6.42
CA CYS A 200 -24.41 26.50 7.31
C CYS A 200 -24.32 27.72 8.23
N VAL A 201 -24.45 27.50 9.54
CA VAL A 201 -24.15 28.51 10.57
C VAL A 201 -22.73 28.28 11.07
N ILE A 202 -21.89 29.33 11.07
CA ILE A 202 -20.45 29.24 11.26
C ILE A 202 -20.08 30.10 12.46
N HIS A 203 -19.59 29.48 13.53
CA HIS A 203 -19.10 30.15 14.73
C HIS A 203 -17.57 30.14 14.73
N ILE A 204 -16.98 31.29 14.43
CA ILE A 204 -15.53 31.46 14.27
C ILE A 204 -14.92 31.68 15.64
N ASN A 205 -13.92 30.89 16.01
CA ASN A 205 -13.22 31.07 17.28
C ASN A 205 -12.13 32.13 17.14
N PRO A 206 -12.27 33.33 17.74
CA PRO A 206 -11.30 34.41 17.57
C PRO A 206 -9.91 34.06 18.10
N LYS A 207 -9.82 33.16 19.10
CA LYS A 207 -8.56 32.70 19.69
C LYS A 207 -7.75 31.80 18.74
N THR A 208 -8.36 31.31 17.67
CA THR A 208 -7.70 30.43 16.69
C THR A 208 -7.33 31.16 15.40
N ILE A 209 -7.61 32.46 15.31
CA ILE A 209 -7.32 33.24 14.11
C ILE A 209 -5.81 33.45 14.02
N ILE A 210 -5.22 32.91 12.96
CA ILE A 210 -3.83 33.11 12.59
C ILE A 210 -3.79 34.08 11.41
N GLN A 211 -3.01 35.14 11.56
CA GLN A 211 -2.69 36.07 10.48
C GLN A 211 -1.39 35.66 9.80
N PHE A 212 -1.47 35.43 8.48
CA PHE A 212 -0.34 35.20 7.60
C PHE A 212 -0.12 36.45 6.74
N GLU A 213 1.11 36.95 6.72
CA GLU A 213 1.51 38.07 5.87
C GLU A 213 2.57 37.57 4.90
N ASN A 214 2.32 37.74 3.60
CA ASN A 214 3.36 37.47 2.61
C ASN A 214 4.13 38.76 2.32
N LYS A 215 5.38 38.84 2.83
CA LYS A 215 6.30 39.97 2.57
C LYS A 215 6.97 39.91 1.19
N PHE A 216 6.86 38.78 0.49
CA PHE A 216 7.52 38.53 -0.79
C PHE A 216 6.46 38.42 -1.90
N GLN A 217 6.50 39.37 -2.83
CA GLN A 217 5.75 39.46 -4.10
C GLN A 217 4.43 40.25 -4.11
N ASP A 218 3.36 39.87 -3.40
CA ASP A 218 2.02 40.39 -3.76
C ASP A 218 1.29 41.23 -2.70
N GLY A 219 1.88 41.40 -1.51
CA GLY A 219 1.31 42.21 -0.44
C GLY A 219 -0.09 41.76 -0.02
N TRP A 220 -0.22 40.61 0.64
CA TRP A 220 -1.50 40.07 1.12
C TRP A 220 -1.47 39.75 2.61
N ILE A 221 -2.61 40.00 3.26
CA ILE A 221 -2.95 39.52 4.61
C ILE A 221 -3.97 38.40 4.47
N ARG A 222 -3.65 37.23 4.99
CA ARG A 222 -4.59 36.11 5.11
C ARG A 222 -4.89 35.85 6.58
N LYS A 223 -6.16 35.96 6.98
CA LYS A 223 -6.64 35.59 8.32
C LYS A 223 -7.37 34.26 8.23
N GLN A 224 -6.89 33.24 8.94
CA GLN A 224 -7.46 31.89 8.90
C GLN A 224 -7.78 31.41 10.31
N GLY A 225 -8.96 30.82 10.52
CA GLY A 225 -9.38 30.34 11.84
C GLY A 225 -10.19 29.06 11.76
N LEU A 226 -10.26 28.36 12.90
CA LEU A 226 -11.15 27.21 13.08
C LEU A 226 -12.58 27.70 13.36
N ALA A 227 -13.55 26.98 12.82
CA ALA A 227 -14.96 27.27 13.02
C ALA A 227 -15.72 26.02 13.48
N ASN A 228 -16.61 26.22 14.46
CA ASN A 228 -17.67 25.26 14.75
C ASN A 228 -18.84 25.59 13.83
N CYS A 229 -19.28 24.61 13.04
CA CYS A 229 -20.33 24.82 12.06
C CYS A 229 -21.56 23.98 12.42
N VAL A 230 -22.73 24.43 11.98
CA VAL A 230 -23.96 23.65 12.00
C VAL A 230 -24.52 23.63 10.58
N VAL A 231 -24.57 22.45 9.97
CA VAL A 231 -25.03 22.26 8.59
C VAL A 231 -26.37 21.54 8.65
N ASN A 232 -27.46 22.19 8.24
CA ASN A 232 -28.82 21.66 8.29
C ASN A 232 -29.22 21.06 9.67
N GLY A 233 -28.72 21.65 10.76
CA GLY A 233 -29.00 21.21 12.13
C GLY A 233 -27.99 20.19 12.70
N GLU A 234 -26.99 19.78 11.93
CA GLU A 234 -25.97 18.81 12.36
C GLU A 234 -24.64 19.47 12.68
N ASP A 235 -23.95 18.97 13.70
CA ASP A 235 -22.62 19.42 14.09
C ASP A 235 -21.61 19.16 12.97
N ALA A 236 -20.89 20.22 12.60
CA ALA A 236 -19.84 20.20 11.61
C ALA A 236 -18.62 20.98 12.10
N LYS A 237 -17.48 20.74 11.46
CA LYS A 237 -16.24 21.47 11.72
C LYS A 237 -15.76 22.11 10.44
N GLY A 238 -15.19 23.30 10.55
CA GLY A 238 -14.72 24.01 9.39
C GLY A 238 -13.48 24.85 9.63
N ILE A 239 -12.93 25.30 8.52
CA ILE A 239 -11.85 26.27 8.45
C ILE A 239 -12.35 27.39 7.56
N ILE A 240 -12.23 28.62 8.04
CA ILE A 240 -12.55 29.81 7.24
C ILE A 240 -11.27 30.61 6.99
N SER A 241 -11.16 31.15 5.78
CA SER A 241 -10.03 31.96 5.35
C SER A 241 -10.52 33.25 4.73
N PHE A 242 -9.99 34.37 5.20
CA PHE A 242 -10.20 35.71 4.64
C PHE A 242 -8.87 36.20 4.06
N TRP A 243 -8.89 36.66 2.82
CA TRP A 243 -7.73 37.22 2.13
C TRP A 243 -8.00 38.68 1.80
N TYR A 244 -7.03 39.53 2.12
CA TYR A 244 -7.05 40.97 1.91
C TYR A 244 -5.75 41.42 1.26
N GLN A 245 -5.84 42.32 0.30
CA GLN A 245 -4.66 42.96 -0.26
C GLN A 245 -4.15 44.08 0.67
N THR A 246 -2.83 44.26 0.72
CA THR A 246 -2.15 45.36 1.43
C THR A 246 -1.89 46.54 0.48
N GLN A 247 -1.91 47.76 1.02
CA GLN A 247 -1.84 49.02 0.27
C GLN A 247 -0.51 49.29 -0.48
N ASN A 248 0.53 48.47 -0.33
CA ASN A 248 1.91 48.75 -0.80
C ASN A 248 2.38 47.87 -1.98
N SER A 249 1.49 47.30 -2.80
CA SER A 249 1.86 46.28 -3.80
C SER A 249 2.20 46.81 -5.20
N GLU A 250 2.41 48.12 -5.41
CA GLU A 250 2.49 48.69 -6.77
C GLU A 250 3.77 48.35 -7.56
N ASP A 251 4.85 47.89 -6.93
CA ASP A 251 6.09 47.61 -7.68
C ASP A 251 6.91 46.47 -7.06
N LYS A 252 6.73 45.21 -7.50
CA LYS A 252 7.76 44.16 -7.31
C LYS A 252 7.88 43.17 -8.47
N VAL A 253 9.14 42.94 -8.83
CA VAL A 253 9.63 42.09 -9.93
C VAL A 253 9.22 40.63 -9.78
N ARG A 254 8.80 40.04 -10.89
CA ARG A 254 8.53 38.60 -11.07
C ARG A 254 9.80 37.80 -10.73
N ILE A 255 9.77 36.97 -9.67
CA ILE A 255 10.86 36.04 -9.40
C ILE A 255 10.94 35.08 -10.60
N GLN A 256 12.08 35.07 -11.29
CA GLN A 256 12.34 34.10 -12.35
C GLN A 256 12.15 32.70 -11.78
N THR A 257 11.32 31.90 -12.44
CA THR A 257 11.15 30.49 -12.15
C THR A 257 12.54 29.85 -12.08
N ILE A 258 12.87 29.22 -10.95
CA ILE A 258 14.09 28.42 -10.85
C ILE A 258 14.01 27.35 -11.94
N VAL A 259 14.77 27.54 -13.00
CA VAL A 259 14.96 26.54 -14.04
C VAL A 259 15.63 25.36 -13.34
N LYS A 260 14.95 24.21 -13.29
CA LYS A 260 15.57 22.97 -12.81
C LYS A 260 16.87 22.79 -13.62
N PRO A 261 18.03 22.62 -12.98
CA PRO A 261 19.26 22.36 -13.71
C PRO A 261 19.02 21.16 -14.63
N SER A 262 19.27 21.34 -15.92
CA SER A 262 19.16 20.24 -16.88
C SER A 262 20.22 19.21 -16.53
N HIS A 263 19.79 17.99 -16.21
CA HIS A 263 20.68 16.82 -16.20
C HIS A 263 20.99 16.46 -17.66
N SER A 264 21.76 17.31 -18.36
CA SER A 264 22.22 16.98 -19.70
C SER A 264 23.17 15.78 -19.60
N LYS A 265 22.72 14.63 -20.12
CA LYS A 265 23.52 13.39 -20.23
C LYS A 265 24.59 13.45 -21.34
N ASN A 266 24.68 14.56 -22.07
CA ASN A 266 25.59 14.69 -23.21
C ASN A 266 26.88 15.41 -22.79
N TYR A 267 27.75 14.72 -22.07
CA TYR A 267 29.15 15.13 -21.93
C TYR A 267 30.00 14.17 -22.76
N LEU A 268 30.84 14.72 -23.64
CA LEU A 268 31.90 13.92 -24.26
C LEU A 268 32.89 13.53 -23.16
N PRO A 269 33.33 12.26 -23.09
CA PRO A 269 34.37 11.86 -22.14
C PRO A 269 35.62 12.71 -22.38
N PRO A 270 36.31 13.19 -21.33
CA PRO A 270 37.61 13.83 -21.50
C PRO A 270 38.61 12.84 -22.12
N GLU A 271 39.61 13.36 -22.83
CA GLU A 271 40.69 12.53 -23.42
C GLU A 271 41.54 11.83 -22.35
N ASN A 272 41.60 12.40 -21.13
CA ASN A 272 42.33 11.85 -19.98
C ASN A 272 41.46 10.88 -19.17
N PHE A 273 42.09 9.85 -18.57
CA PHE A 273 41.44 8.87 -17.70
C PHE A 273 41.59 9.18 -16.21
N VAL A 274 42.40 10.18 -15.84
CA VAL A 274 42.62 10.59 -14.45
C VAL A 274 42.41 12.10 -14.28
N LEU A 275 41.65 12.49 -13.26
CA LEU A 275 41.41 13.90 -12.92
C LEU A 275 41.68 14.17 -11.42
N PRO A 276 42.38 15.27 -11.06
CA PRO A 276 42.54 15.68 -9.66
C PRO A 276 41.21 16.14 -9.06
N PHE A 277 41.09 16.12 -7.73
CA PHE A 277 39.87 16.60 -7.06
C PHE A 277 39.53 18.07 -7.37
N THR A 278 40.54 18.88 -7.66
CA THR A 278 40.42 20.30 -7.99
C THR A 278 39.89 20.57 -9.40
N ASP A 279 39.84 19.55 -10.27
CA ASP A 279 39.28 19.70 -11.61
C ASP A 279 37.74 19.85 -11.54
N PRO A 280 37.14 20.88 -12.17
CA PRO A 280 35.69 21.05 -12.18
C PRO A 280 34.91 19.85 -12.74
N LEU A 281 35.48 19.10 -13.69
CA LEU A 281 34.87 17.89 -14.24
C LEU A 281 34.81 16.75 -13.22
N SER A 282 35.67 16.75 -12.21
CA SER A 282 35.66 15.74 -11.15
C SER A 282 34.40 15.82 -10.27
N THR A 283 33.65 16.92 -10.31
CA THR A 283 32.33 17.07 -9.65
C THR A 283 31.19 16.29 -10.34
N LYS A 284 31.44 15.70 -11.52
CA LYS A 284 30.42 15.01 -12.31
C LYS A 284 30.32 13.52 -11.92
N ILE A 285 29.24 13.16 -11.22
CA ILE A 285 28.95 11.78 -10.75
C ILE A 285 29.07 10.74 -11.88
N ALA A 286 28.66 11.07 -13.11
CA ALA A 286 28.75 10.14 -14.25
C ALA A 286 30.19 9.72 -14.59
N LEU A 287 31.18 10.57 -14.29
CA LEU A 287 32.60 10.33 -14.59
C LEU A 287 33.35 9.79 -13.37
N THR A 288 33.11 10.36 -12.18
CA THR A 288 33.90 10.10 -10.97
C THR A 288 33.20 9.27 -9.90
N GLY A 289 31.95 8.88 -10.15
CA GLY A 289 31.11 8.21 -9.16
C GLY A 289 30.67 9.13 -8.01
N GLY A 290 29.81 8.62 -7.12
CA GLY A 290 29.23 9.39 -6.03
C GLY A 290 30.26 9.94 -5.05
N LYS A 291 31.23 9.10 -4.64
CA LYS A 291 32.29 9.50 -3.68
C LYS A 291 33.28 10.48 -4.29
N GLY A 292 33.71 10.24 -5.52
CA GLY A 292 34.68 11.09 -6.22
C GLY A 292 34.11 12.49 -6.45
N ALA A 293 32.87 12.58 -6.94
CA ALA A 293 32.17 13.84 -7.10
C ALA A 293 31.96 14.58 -5.78
N SER A 294 31.63 13.86 -4.70
CA SER A 294 31.47 14.46 -3.37
C SER A 294 32.78 15.02 -2.83
N LEU A 295 33.90 14.30 -2.95
CA LEU A 295 35.23 14.75 -2.54
C LEU A 295 35.68 16.00 -3.33
N SER A 296 35.44 16.02 -4.63
CA SER A 296 35.70 17.20 -5.46
C SER A 296 34.86 18.40 -5.05
N LEU A 297 33.57 18.20 -4.73
CA LEU A 297 32.74 19.30 -4.25
C LEU A 297 33.20 19.79 -2.87
N LEU A 298 33.55 18.89 -1.96
CA LEU A 298 34.13 19.22 -0.65
C LEU A 298 35.42 20.04 -0.81
N THR A 299 36.29 19.65 -1.75
CA THR A 299 37.54 20.36 -2.05
C THR A 299 37.26 21.78 -2.54
N ALA A 300 36.23 21.96 -3.35
CA ALA A 300 35.84 23.27 -3.88
C ALA A 300 35.23 24.21 -2.82
N ILE A 301 34.70 23.67 -1.72
CA ILE A 301 34.04 24.46 -0.65
C ILE A 301 34.88 24.52 0.63
N GLN A 302 36.12 24.06 0.57
CA GLN A 302 37.05 24.04 1.69
C GLN A 302 37.27 25.46 2.25
N THR A 303 37.22 25.61 3.57
CA THR A 303 37.53 26.85 4.29
C THR A 303 38.79 26.67 5.15
N ASN A 304 39.18 27.69 5.94
CA ASN A 304 40.25 27.54 6.92
C ASN A 304 39.86 26.58 8.08
N ASP A 305 38.57 26.24 8.22
CA ASP A 305 38.05 25.43 9.34
C ASP A 305 38.18 23.92 9.11
N PHE A 306 38.41 23.47 7.87
CA PHE A 306 38.60 22.05 7.56
C PHE A 306 39.44 21.85 6.29
N ILE A 307 40.05 20.66 6.14
CA ILE A 307 40.87 20.29 4.98
C ILE A 307 40.34 19.00 4.34
N VAL A 308 40.32 18.94 3.01
CA VAL A 308 40.11 17.68 2.28
C VAL A 308 41.47 17.14 1.86
N PRO A 309 41.83 15.88 2.20
CA PRO A 309 43.11 15.31 1.77
C PRO A 309 43.23 15.27 0.25
N ALA A 310 44.39 15.69 -0.26
CA ALA A 310 44.67 15.72 -1.69
C ALA A 310 44.54 14.32 -2.33
N GLY A 311 44.09 14.30 -3.58
CA GLY A 311 43.89 13.07 -4.34
C GLY A 311 43.35 13.32 -5.73
N PHE A 312 43.10 12.21 -6.43
CA PHE A 312 42.57 12.20 -7.79
C PHE A 312 41.62 11.02 -7.99
N VAL A 313 40.87 11.07 -9.09
CA VAL A 313 39.90 10.05 -9.49
C VAL A 313 40.30 9.47 -10.84
N ILE A 314 40.42 8.15 -10.89
CA ILE A 314 40.45 7.34 -12.11
C ILE A 314 39.01 7.21 -12.60
N LEU A 315 38.75 7.72 -13.80
CA LEU A 315 37.42 7.89 -14.33
C LEU A 315 36.74 6.56 -14.68
N SER A 316 35.41 6.57 -14.70
CA SER A 316 34.57 5.41 -14.97
C SER A 316 34.80 4.78 -16.36
N ASN A 317 35.20 5.58 -17.36
CA ASN A 317 35.56 5.11 -18.71
C ASN A 317 36.87 4.30 -18.75
N ALA A 318 37.73 4.38 -17.73
CA ALA A 318 38.93 3.56 -17.62
C ALA A 318 38.60 2.06 -17.55
N LEU A 319 37.54 1.70 -16.81
CA LEU A 319 37.03 0.33 -16.77
C LEU A 319 36.50 -0.11 -18.15
N ASN A 320 35.78 0.77 -18.84
CA ASN A 320 35.23 0.46 -20.16
C ASN A 320 36.33 0.15 -21.19
N LYS A 321 37.43 0.91 -21.16
CA LYS A 321 38.60 0.61 -21.98
C LYS A 321 39.20 -0.78 -21.68
N LEU A 322 39.37 -1.13 -20.41
CA LEU A 322 39.84 -2.46 -20.02
C LEU A 322 38.90 -3.57 -20.53
N LEU A 323 37.58 -3.37 -20.44
CA LEU A 323 36.58 -4.33 -20.92
C LEU A 323 36.52 -4.44 -22.46
N GLU A 324 36.87 -3.37 -23.19
CA GLU A 324 36.99 -3.40 -24.66
C GLU A 324 38.23 -4.16 -25.12
N GLU A 325 39.35 -4.02 -24.41
CA GLU A 325 40.62 -4.71 -24.71
C GLU A 325 40.58 -6.19 -24.31
N ASN A 326 39.84 -6.56 -23.25
CA ASN A 326 39.76 -7.95 -22.77
C ASN A 326 38.39 -8.63 -23.04
N LYS A 327 38.33 -9.35 -24.17
CA LYS A 327 37.12 -10.10 -24.58
C LYS A 327 36.71 -11.22 -23.63
N ASN A 328 37.65 -11.80 -22.87
CA ASN A 328 37.34 -12.90 -21.94
C ASN A 328 36.53 -12.39 -20.74
N ILE A 329 36.94 -11.27 -20.15
CA ILE A 329 36.21 -10.62 -19.05
C ILE A 329 34.81 -10.20 -19.53
N LYS A 330 34.72 -9.60 -20.73
CA LYS A 330 33.43 -9.19 -21.31
C LYS A 330 32.46 -10.37 -21.48
N ARG A 331 32.94 -11.51 -21.96
CA ARG A 331 32.14 -12.74 -22.08
C ARG A 331 31.69 -13.28 -20.72
N ALA A 332 32.55 -13.26 -19.71
CA ALA A 332 32.19 -13.70 -18.36
C ALA A 332 31.11 -12.81 -17.74
N LEU A 333 31.18 -11.49 -17.97
CA LEU A 333 30.14 -10.52 -17.55
C LEU A 333 28.79 -10.79 -18.22
N GLU A 334 28.77 -11.05 -19.53
CA GLU A 334 27.53 -11.41 -20.26
C GLU A 334 26.90 -12.69 -19.69
N GLN A 335 27.71 -13.69 -19.34
CA GLN A 335 27.23 -14.92 -18.71
C GLN A 335 26.70 -14.69 -17.30
N LEU A 336 27.33 -13.80 -16.52
CA LEU A 336 26.82 -13.38 -15.21
C LEU A 336 25.45 -12.70 -15.33
N GLU A 337 25.27 -11.78 -16.29
CA GLU A 337 23.95 -11.16 -16.53
C GLU A 337 22.91 -12.18 -16.97
N HIS A 338 23.30 -13.12 -17.84
CA HIS A 338 22.40 -14.19 -18.28
C HIS A 338 21.96 -15.09 -17.12
N ALA A 339 22.86 -15.43 -16.20
CA ALA A 339 22.54 -16.18 -14.98
C ALA A 339 21.62 -15.36 -14.05
N CYS A 340 21.88 -14.06 -13.86
CA CYS A 340 21.07 -13.20 -12.99
C CYS A 340 19.62 -13.06 -13.45
N PHE A 341 19.38 -13.08 -14.76
CA PHE A 341 18.08 -12.82 -15.37
C PHE A 341 17.42 -14.07 -15.99
N GLY A 342 17.88 -15.27 -15.62
CA GLY A 342 17.24 -16.53 -16.03
C GLY A 342 17.30 -16.79 -17.54
N LYS A 343 18.36 -16.31 -18.21
CA LYS A 343 18.73 -16.66 -19.59
C LYS A 343 19.75 -17.81 -19.64
N SER A 344 20.32 -18.17 -18.50
CA SER A 344 21.26 -19.28 -18.31
C SER A 344 21.00 -19.95 -16.96
N ASP A 345 21.17 -21.26 -16.90
CA ASP A 345 21.04 -22.06 -15.67
C ASP A 345 22.33 -22.09 -14.83
N ARG A 346 23.38 -21.37 -15.24
CA ARG A 346 24.63 -21.27 -14.45
C ARG A 346 24.35 -20.66 -13.07
N ASN A 347 25.07 -21.14 -12.05
CA ASN A 347 25.00 -20.56 -10.71
C ASN A 347 25.59 -19.14 -10.72
N ILE A 348 24.88 -18.19 -10.10
CA ILE A 348 25.30 -16.78 -10.03
C ILE A 348 26.60 -16.63 -9.23
N GLY A 349 26.77 -17.40 -8.16
CA GLY A 349 27.98 -17.40 -7.33
C GLY A 349 29.23 -17.77 -8.13
N ASP A 350 29.16 -18.86 -8.90
CA ASP A 350 30.28 -19.31 -9.73
C ASP A 350 30.63 -18.27 -10.81
N CYS A 351 29.62 -17.67 -11.45
CA CYS A 351 29.84 -16.59 -12.42
C CYS A 351 30.48 -15.35 -11.78
N CYS A 352 30.07 -14.98 -10.55
CA CYS A 352 30.67 -13.90 -9.79
C CYS A 352 32.15 -14.19 -9.48
N GLU A 353 32.46 -15.39 -8.99
CA GLU A 353 33.85 -15.80 -8.67
C GLU A 353 34.76 -15.80 -9.90
N GLU A 354 34.24 -16.27 -11.05
CA GLU A 354 34.94 -16.24 -12.33
C GLU A 354 35.29 -14.80 -12.74
N VAL A 355 34.29 -13.90 -12.77
CA VAL A 355 34.47 -12.49 -13.14
C VAL A 355 35.41 -11.77 -12.19
N THR A 356 35.21 -11.92 -10.87
CA THR A 356 36.04 -11.27 -9.86
C THR A 356 37.50 -11.76 -9.93
N SER A 357 37.73 -13.06 -10.17
CA SER A 357 39.07 -13.61 -10.30
C SER A 357 39.81 -13.14 -11.55
N LEU A 358 39.09 -13.00 -12.68
CA LEU A 358 39.66 -12.50 -13.92
C LEU A 358 40.02 -11.01 -13.81
N LEU A 359 39.08 -10.18 -13.33
CA LEU A 359 39.31 -8.74 -13.17
C LEU A 359 40.42 -8.42 -12.16
N ALA A 360 40.48 -9.13 -11.03
CA ALA A 360 41.48 -8.86 -9.98
C ALA A 360 42.93 -9.16 -10.43
N LYS A 361 43.12 -9.97 -11.47
CA LYS A 361 44.44 -10.33 -12.02
C LYS A 361 44.81 -9.52 -13.27
N GLU A 362 43.86 -8.79 -13.85
CA GLU A 362 44.08 -8.05 -15.09
C GLU A 362 44.90 -6.77 -14.80
N PRO A 363 46.01 -6.53 -15.52
CA PRO A 363 46.78 -5.31 -15.35
C PRO A 363 46.03 -4.08 -15.87
N VAL A 364 46.25 -2.92 -15.24
CA VAL A 364 45.72 -1.64 -15.73
C VAL A 364 46.33 -1.31 -17.10
N PRO A 365 45.55 -0.87 -18.11
CA PRO A 365 46.09 -0.47 -19.41
C PRO A 365 47.20 0.58 -19.29
N ARG A 366 48.22 0.48 -20.15
CA ARG A 366 49.50 1.21 -19.99
C ARG A 366 49.35 2.73 -19.95
N ASP A 367 48.48 3.27 -20.79
CA ASP A 367 48.21 4.71 -20.84
C ASP A 367 47.54 5.21 -19.55
N ILE A 368 46.56 4.47 -19.03
CA ILE A 368 45.91 4.76 -17.74
C ILE A 368 46.93 4.65 -16.60
N ALA A 369 47.77 3.61 -16.59
CA ALA A 369 48.82 3.43 -15.59
C ALA A 369 49.81 4.62 -15.58
N ASN A 370 50.23 5.10 -16.75
CA ASN A 370 51.11 6.25 -16.88
C ASN A 370 50.45 7.54 -16.34
N GLU A 371 49.16 7.75 -16.58
CA GLU A 371 48.41 8.88 -16.02
C GLU A 371 48.29 8.81 -14.49
N ILE A 372 48.07 7.62 -13.93
CA ILE A 372 48.04 7.40 -12.47
C ILE A 372 49.39 7.78 -11.87
N ILE A 373 50.49 7.25 -12.40
CA ILE A 373 51.85 7.52 -11.92
C ILE A 373 52.18 9.01 -11.99
N LYS A 374 51.83 9.68 -13.10
CA LYS A 374 52.02 11.13 -13.26
C LYS A 374 51.32 11.96 -12.18
N ASN A 375 50.14 11.53 -11.72
CA ASN A 375 49.37 12.25 -10.70
C ASN A 375 49.79 11.93 -9.25
N LEU A 376 50.48 10.80 -9.01
CA LEU A 376 50.97 10.44 -7.68
C LEU A 376 52.10 11.38 -7.19
N ASN A 377 52.85 11.99 -8.11
CA ASN A 377 53.90 12.98 -7.83
C ASN A 377 54.86 12.51 -6.71
N LEU A 378 55.21 11.21 -6.69
CA LEU A 378 56.05 10.61 -5.66
C LEU A 378 57.46 11.21 -5.72
N PRO A 379 58.04 11.68 -4.59
CA PRO A 379 59.38 12.23 -4.60
C PRO A 379 60.39 11.15 -5.00
N SER A 380 61.16 11.44 -6.05
CA SER A 380 62.28 10.63 -6.51
C SER A 380 63.35 10.55 -5.41
N LYS A 381 63.48 9.36 -4.79
CA LYS A 381 64.57 8.89 -3.93
C LYS A 381 65.32 9.98 -3.12
N ASN A 382 64.89 10.18 -1.87
CA ASN A 382 65.70 10.22 -0.64
C ASN A 382 65.05 11.13 0.43
N GLY A 383 64.59 10.50 1.52
CA GLY A 383 64.55 11.09 2.86
C GLY A 383 63.52 12.20 3.15
N THR A 384 62.23 11.86 3.24
CA THR A 384 61.17 12.45 4.13
C THR A 384 59.82 11.75 3.82
N PRO A 385 58.83 11.78 4.73
CA PRO A 385 58.11 10.60 5.21
C PRO A 385 57.22 9.93 4.15
N GLU A 386 57.17 8.59 4.22
CA GLU A 386 56.38 7.68 3.39
C GLU A 386 54.92 8.11 3.26
N VAL A 387 54.58 8.86 2.20
CA VAL A 387 53.19 9.21 1.89
C VAL A 387 52.43 7.92 1.59
N LYS A 388 51.39 7.65 2.38
CA LYS A 388 50.47 6.52 2.17
C LYS A 388 49.21 6.96 1.48
N TRP A 389 48.68 6.09 0.62
CA TRP A 389 47.49 6.32 -0.17
C TRP A 389 46.39 5.32 0.20
N ALA A 390 45.15 5.79 0.10
CA ALA A 390 43.95 4.98 0.15
C ALA A 390 43.38 4.86 -1.27
N VAL A 391 43.16 3.63 -1.72
CA VAL A 391 42.51 3.32 -3.02
C VAL A 391 41.08 2.87 -2.74
N ARG A 392 40.09 3.70 -3.13
CA ARG A 392 38.67 3.53 -2.77
C ARG A 392 37.80 3.39 -4.00
N SER A 393 36.86 2.46 -3.98
CA SER A 393 35.84 2.33 -5.03
C SER A 393 34.83 3.50 -5.01
N SER A 394 34.45 3.99 -6.19
CA SER A 394 33.44 5.04 -6.38
C SER A 394 32.47 4.67 -7.50
N GLY A 395 31.39 3.97 -7.17
CA GLY A 395 30.34 3.62 -8.14
C GLY A 395 29.56 4.83 -8.65
N THR A 396 29.10 4.75 -9.91
CA THR A 396 28.27 5.79 -10.55
C THR A 396 26.83 5.84 -10.03
N ILE A 397 26.36 4.72 -9.46
CA ILE A 397 25.03 4.56 -8.85
C ILE A 397 25.13 4.56 -7.31
N GLU A 398 26.32 4.31 -6.77
CA GLU A 398 26.67 4.33 -5.35
C GLU A 398 26.55 5.77 -4.79
N ASP A 399 26.00 5.89 -3.58
CA ASP A 399 25.81 7.15 -2.84
C ASP A 399 24.89 8.19 -3.52
N SER A 400 23.82 7.73 -4.17
CA SER A 400 22.73 8.58 -4.66
C SER A 400 21.76 8.97 -3.54
N GLU A 401 20.88 9.97 -3.77
CA GLU A 401 19.80 10.30 -2.80
C GLU A 401 18.84 9.11 -2.55
N GLU A 402 18.81 8.11 -3.44
CA GLU A 402 17.87 6.98 -3.40
C GLU A 402 18.51 5.68 -2.91
N PHE A 403 19.82 5.48 -3.14
CA PHE A 403 20.53 4.23 -2.81
C PHE A 403 21.81 4.51 -2.03
N SER A 404 21.91 3.94 -0.83
CA SER A 404 23.15 3.86 -0.07
C SER A 404 23.72 2.44 -0.18
N THR A 405 24.86 2.29 -0.84
CA THR A 405 25.59 1.02 -0.94
C THR A 405 26.77 1.04 0.01
N ALA A 406 26.50 1.14 1.31
CA ALA A 406 27.56 1.13 2.32
C ALA A 406 28.23 -0.25 2.40
N GLY A 407 29.56 -0.27 2.36
CA GLY A 407 30.38 -1.45 2.69
C GLY A 407 30.33 -2.63 1.70
N GLN A 408 29.78 -2.44 0.50
CA GLN A 408 29.68 -3.53 -0.50
C GLN A 408 30.91 -3.64 -1.42
N ASN A 409 31.67 -2.55 -1.57
CA ASN A 409 32.81 -2.46 -2.48
C ASN A 409 34.12 -2.25 -1.71
N ALA A 410 35.24 -2.68 -2.28
CA ALA A 410 36.53 -2.76 -1.60
C ALA A 410 37.19 -1.37 -1.40
N THR A 411 37.95 -1.25 -0.31
CA THR A 411 38.85 -0.13 -0.03
C THR A 411 40.18 -0.69 0.46
N TYR A 412 41.28 -0.20 -0.09
CA TYR A 412 42.63 -0.62 0.28
C TYR A 412 43.37 0.56 0.91
N LEU A 413 43.82 0.40 2.15
CA LEU A 413 44.49 1.44 2.92
C LEU A 413 45.99 1.14 3.02
N GLY A 414 46.80 2.20 3.12
CA GLY A 414 48.23 2.10 3.43
C GLY A 414 49.13 1.75 2.24
N CYS A 415 48.68 2.02 1.00
CA CYS A 415 49.48 1.78 -0.20
C CYS A 415 50.64 2.78 -0.29
N GLN A 416 51.86 2.29 -0.53
CA GLN A 416 53.09 3.11 -0.55
C GLN A 416 53.73 3.20 -1.93
N THR A 417 53.66 2.13 -2.73
CA THR A 417 54.35 2.05 -4.02
C THR A 417 53.38 2.16 -5.20
N GLU A 418 53.92 2.49 -6.38
CA GLU A 418 53.16 2.53 -7.63
C GLU A 418 52.53 1.17 -7.93
N GLU A 419 53.27 0.07 -7.70
CA GLU A 419 52.80 -1.30 -7.91
C GLU A 419 51.62 -1.64 -7.00
N GLU A 420 51.66 -1.27 -5.71
CA GLU A 420 50.57 -1.53 -4.78
C GLU A 420 49.27 -0.80 -5.19
N ILE A 421 49.40 0.42 -5.71
CA ILE A 421 48.25 1.21 -6.20
C ILE A 421 47.70 0.59 -7.50
N LEU A 422 48.58 0.23 -8.44
CA LEU A 422 48.18 -0.41 -9.71
C LEU A 422 47.58 -1.81 -9.50
N GLU A 423 47.96 -2.55 -8.46
CA GLU A 423 47.30 -3.81 -8.06
C GLU A 423 45.94 -3.58 -7.38
N ALA A 424 45.80 -2.49 -6.62
CA ALA A 424 44.56 -2.20 -5.90
C ALA A 424 43.41 -1.76 -6.84
N VAL A 425 43.73 -1.07 -7.94
CA VAL A 425 42.73 -0.54 -8.89
C VAL A 425 41.86 -1.65 -9.53
N PRO A 426 42.43 -2.72 -10.14
CA PRO A 426 41.63 -3.84 -10.67
C PRO A 426 40.85 -4.59 -9.60
N ARG A 427 41.39 -4.70 -8.38
CA ARG A 427 40.66 -5.32 -7.26
C ARG A 427 39.47 -4.48 -6.80
N CYS A 428 39.57 -3.15 -6.88
CA CYS A 428 38.41 -2.26 -6.69
C CYS A 428 37.36 -2.55 -7.77
N TRP A 429 37.71 -2.60 -9.06
CA TRP A 429 36.76 -2.97 -10.13
C TRP A 429 36.14 -4.35 -9.94
N ALA A 430 36.95 -5.34 -9.55
CA ALA A 430 36.49 -6.71 -9.28
C ALA A 430 35.48 -6.78 -8.12
N SER A 431 35.55 -5.85 -7.16
CA SER A 431 34.64 -5.80 -6.01
C SER A 431 33.18 -5.55 -6.38
N LEU A 432 32.92 -4.88 -7.53
CA LEU A 432 31.57 -4.72 -8.09
C LEU A 432 30.90 -6.07 -8.33
N PHE A 433 31.65 -7.08 -8.73
CA PHE A 433 31.13 -8.35 -9.21
C PHE A 433 31.14 -9.46 -8.16
N THR A 434 31.46 -9.11 -6.91
CA THR A 434 31.26 -10.00 -5.76
C THR A 434 29.79 -10.43 -5.67
N PHE A 435 29.54 -11.62 -5.15
CA PHE A 435 28.18 -12.16 -5.03
C PHE A 435 27.26 -11.21 -4.25
N GLN A 436 27.75 -10.62 -3.16
CA GLN A 436 26.99 -9.69 -2.33
C GLN A 436 26.60 -8.41 -3.10
N SER A 437 27.54 -7.81 -3.83
CA SER A 437 27.31 -6.58 -4.61
C SER A 437 26.35 -6.83 -5.79
N VAL A 438 26.51 -7.95 -6.50
CA VAL A 438 25.60 -8.37 -7.59
C VAL A 438 24.20 -8.68 -7.05
N HIS A 439 24.10 -9.44 -5.96
CA HIS A 439 22.83 -9.79 -5.35
C HIS A 439 22.09 -8.54 -4.83
N TYR A 440 22.81 -7.59 -4.24
CA TYR A 440 22.25 -6.30 -3.84
C TYR A 440 21.66 -5.55 -5.05
N ARG A 441 22.43 -5.38 -6.12
CA ARG A 441 21.98 -4.64 -7.32
C ARG A 441 20.78 -5.31 -7.97
N ARG A 442 20.83 -6.63 -8.12
CA ARG A 442 19.70 -7.44 -8.62
C ARG A 442 18.43 -7.18 -7.82
N ASN A 443 18.49 -7.29 -6.48
CA ASN A 443 17.33 -7.12 -5.60
C ASN A 443 16.77 -5.69 -5.58
N HIS A 444 17.58 -4.70 -5.94
CA HIS A 444 17.15 -3.31 -6.06
C HIS A 444 16.76 -2.91 -7.49
N GLY A 445 16.80 -3.83 -8.45
CA GLY A 445 16.50 -3.56 -9.87
C GLY A 445 17.56 -2.69 -10.55
N LEU A 446 18.77 -2.62 -9.99
CA LEU A 446 19.90 -1.89 -10.56
C LEU A 446 20.59 -2.74 -11.64
N PRO A 447 21.25 -2.12 -12.64
CA PRO A 447 22.03 -2.87 -13.63
C PRO A 447 23.13 -3.71 -12.96
N ILE A 448 23.37 -4.91 -13.50
CA ILE A 448 24.39 -5.83 -12.98
C ILE A 448 25.78 -5.42 -13.47
N VAL A 449 25.90 -5.05 -14.74
CA VAL A 449 27.12 -4.43 -15.28
C VAL A 449 26.96 -2.91 -15.22
N THR A 450 27.87 -2.24 -14.48
CA THR A 450 27.86 -0.79 -14.25
C THR A 450 29.27 -0.25 -14.27
N ASP A 451 29.42 1.03 -14.63
CA ASP A 451 30.72 1.69 -14.56
C ASP A 451 31.10 2.08 -13.13
N MET A 452 32.40 2.08 -12.84
CA MET A 452 32.94 2.48 -11.55
C MET A 452 34.25 3.24 -11.70
N ALA A 453 34.34 4.37 -11.01
CA ALA A 453 35.56 5.13 -10.83
C ALA A 453 36.35 4.61 -9.61
N VAL A 454 37.64 4.95 -9.55
CA VAL A 454 38.50 4.60 -8.41
C VAL A 454 39.18 5.87 -7.91
N ILE A 455 39.09 6.12 -6.60
CA ILE A 455 39.69 7.27 -5.94
C ILE A 455 41.05 6.86 -5.39
N VAL A 456 42.05 7.71 -5.58
CA VAL A 456 43.35 7.61 -4.90
C VAL A 456 43.53 8.85 -4.04
N GLN A 457 43.47 8.68 -2.72
CA GLN A 457 43.43 9.77 -1.74
C GLN A 457 44.57 9.63 -0.73
N LYS A 458 45.23 10.74 -0.40
CA LYS A 458 46.31 10.76 0.60
C LYS A 458 45.75 10.42 1.98
N MET A 459 46.40 9.51 2.70
CA MET A 459 45.99 9.13 4.07
C MET A 459 46.38 10.20 5.09
N VAL A 460 45.52 10.37 6.10
CA VAL A 460 45.76 11.26 7.25
C VAL A 460 46.16 10.37 8.45
N PRO A 461 47.27 10.65 9.15
CA PRO A 461 47.61 9.98 10.39
C PRO A 461 46.72 10.51 11.52
N SER A 462 45.53 9.93 11.66
CA SER A 462 44.49 10.40 12.59
C SER A 462 44.84 10.17 14.05
N ASP A 463 44.75 11.21 14.89
CA ASP A 463 44.74 11.11 16.35
C ASP A 463 43.39 10.54 16.82
N THR A 464 42.32 11.13 16.29
CA THR A 464 40.93 10.77 16.53
C THR A 464 40.16 10.88 15.21
N SER A 465 39.22 9.98 14.99
CA SER A 465 38.37 10.00 13.80
C SER A 465 36.99 9.43 14.11
N GLY A 466 36.07 9.60 13.18
CA GLY A 466 34.75 9.04 13.30
C GLY A 466 33.78 9.58 12.27
N VAL A 467 32.50 9.59 12.66
CA VAL A 467 31.39 9.94 11.77
C VAL A 467 30.51 10.99 12.45
N ILE A 468 30.08 12.01 11.70
CA ILE A 468 29.00 12.92 12.10
C ILE A 468 27.82 12.78 11.14
N PHE A 469 26.63 12.55 11.71
CA PHE A 469 25.36 12.72 11.03
C PHE A 469 24.80 14.10 11.37
N THR A 470 24.48 14.91 10.35
CA THR A 470 23.93 16.27 10.55
C THR A 470 22.42 16.28 10.86
N CYS A 471 21.83 15.09 10.95
CA CYS A 471 20.53 14.79 11.55
C CYS A 471 20.66 13.52 12.44
N HIS A 472 19.68 13.25 13.29
CA HIS A 472 19.68 12.00 14.07
C HIS A 472 19.41 10.79 13.16
N PRO A 473 20.29 9.77 13.10
CA PRO A 473 20.22 8.73 12.07
C PRO A 473 19.01 7.78 12.22
N SER A 474 18.54 7.51 13.44
CA SER A 474 17.37 6.64 13.68
C SER A 474 16.03 7.36 13.61
N THR A 475 15.89 8.53 14.25
CA THR A 475 14.64 9.30 14.29
C THR A 475 14.46 10.23 13.10
N SER A 476 15.53 10.48 12.32
CA SER A 476 15.56 11.52 11.28
C SER A 476 15.33 12.94 11.79
N ASP A 477 15.55 13.18 13.10
CA ASP A 477 15.41 14.50 13.72
C ASP A 477 16.47 15.47 13.18
N MET A 478 16.03 16.54 12.51
CA MET A 478 16.92 17.55 11.92
C MET A 478 17.43 18.56 12.94
N SER A 479 16.85 18.60 14.14
CA SER A 479 17.32 19.48 15.22
C SER A 479 18.49 18.89 16.00
N GLN A 480 18.90 17.66 15.69
CA GLN A 480 19.98 16.99 16.38
C GLN A 480 21.06 16.53 15.40
N MET A 481 22.33 16.62 15.81
CA MET A 481 23.46 15.99 15.12
C MET A 481 24.07 14.93 16.02
N VAL A 482 24.51 13.81 15.44
CA VAL A 482 25.13 12.72 16.19
C VAL A 482 26.56 12.53 15.71
N ILE A 483 27.53 12.71 16.62
CA ILE A 483 28.94 12.43 16.38
C ILE A 483 29.30 11.13 17.10
N THR A 484 29.95 10.23 16.39
CA THR A 484 30.66 9.09 16.97
C THR A 484 32.16 9.28 16.77
N SER A 485 32.98 9.00 17.78
CA SER A 485 34.43 9.18 17.71
C SER A 485 35.22 8.09 18.43
N ASN A 486 36.33 7.67 17.83
CA ASN A 486 37.31 6.77 18.44
C ASN A 486 38.75 7.24 18.13
N TYR A 487 39.73 6.74 18.88
CA TYR A 487 41.15 7.01 18.62
C TYR A 487 41.65 6.31 17.35
N GLY A 488 42.64 6.90 16.69
CA GLY A 488 43.26 6.36 15.48
C GLY A 488 42.40 6.57 14.22
N LEU A 489 42.54 5.66 13.25
CA LEU A 489 41.84 5.69 11.97
C LEU A 489 40.35 5.32 12.08
N GLY A 490 39.54 5.92 11.20
CA GLY A 490 38.07 5.84 11.24
C GLY A 490 37.49 4.47 10.94
N GLU A 491 38.31 3.58 10.38
CA GLU A 491 37.95 2.19 10.09
C GLU A 491 37.40 1.47 11.33
N SER A 492 37.92 1.76 12.52
CA SER A 492 37.44 1.16 13.78
C SER A 492 35.96 1.49 14.11
N VAL A 493 35.50 2.68 13.72
CA VAL A 493 34.12 3.15 13.93
C VAL A 493 33.23 2.63 12.81
N VAL A 494 33.68 2.74 11.56
CA VAL A 494 32.88 2.35 10.37
C VAL A 494 32.66 0.83 10.31
N SER A 495 33.63 0.03 10.78
CA SER A 495 33.53 -1.44 10.83
C SER A 495 32.85 -1.98 12.09
N GLY A 496 32.53 -1.12 13.07
CA GLY A 496 31.92 -1.52 14.33
C GLY A 496 32.82 -2.35 15.26
N GLN A 497 34.14 -2.28 15.09
CA GLN A 497 35.12 -3.03 15.91
C GLN A 497 35.37 -2.40 17.29
N ALA A 498 35.05 -1.12 17.45
CA ALA A 498 35.16 -0.39 18.72
C ALA A 498 33.79 0.16 19.15
N ASP A 499 33.63 0.37 20.45
CA ASP A 499 32.52 1.07 21.08
C ASP A 499 32.93 2.55 21.27
N PRO A 500 32.49 3.47 20.39
CA PRO A 500 32.99 4.84 20.30
C PRO A 500 32.32 5.78 21.31
N ASP A 501 32.94 6.93 21.56
CA ASP A 501 32.26 8.04 22.22
C ASP A 501 31.14 8.59 21.34
N THR A 502 30.02 8.98 21.95
CA THR A 502 28.86 9.55 21.26
C THR A 502 28.53 10.94 21.81
N TYR A 503 28.41 11.92 20.91
CA TYR A 503 27.93 13.27 21.23
C TYR A 503 26.62 13.53 20.49
N ILE A 504 25.62 14.07 21.20
CA ILE A 504 24.40 14.60 20.58
C ILE A 504 24.46 16.11 20.68
N LEU A 505 24.48 16.77 19.52
CA LEU A 505 24.43 18.23 19.41
C LEU A 505 23.02 18.70 19.07
N SER A 506 22.58 19.82 19.65
CA SER A 506 21.41 20.56 19.20
C SER A 506 21.79 21.49 18.06
N LYS A 507 20.93 21.58 17.05
CA LYS A 507 20.94 22.57 15.97
C LYS A 507 19.62 23.34 16.03
N THR A 508 19.68 24.65 16.20
CA THR A 508 18.50 25.53 16.19
C THR A 508 18.27 26.15 14.81
N TRP A 509 17.10 26.76 14.61
CA TRP A 509 16.72 27.41 13.34
C TRP A 509 17.61 28.61 12.97
N ASP A 510 18.27 29.22 13.95
CA ASP A 510 19.23 30.34 13.80
C ASP A 510 20.69 29.86 13.74
N ASP A 511 20.90 28.59 13.38
CA ASP A 511 22.21 27.96 13.15
C ASP A 511 23.12 27.87 14.39
N LYS A 512 22.57 28.02 15.60
CA LYS A 512 23.33 27.80 16.82
C LYS A 512 23.46 26.30 17.10
N ILE A 513 24.65 25.93 17.55
CA ILE A 513 25.01 24.56 17.89
C ILE A 513 25.44 24.50 19.35
N SER A 514 24.87 23.55 20.10
CA SER A 514 25.21 23.29 21.49
C SER A 514 25.22 21.79 21.77
N ILE A 515 25.88 21.35 22.85
CA ILE A 515 25.90 19.93 23.23
C ILE A 515 24.66 19.63 24.08
N LEU A 516 23.84 18.66 23.65
CA LEU A 516 22.69 18.17 24.41
C LEU A 516 23.09 17.07 25.39
N SER A 517 23.84 16.09 24.92
CA SER A 517 24.28 14.96 25.72
C SER A 517 25.59 14.38 25.21
N LYS A 518 26.27 13.63 26.08
CA LYS A 518 27.48 12.89 25.77
C LYS A 518 27.42 11.52 26.42
N GLN A 519 27.89 10.51 25.71
CA GLN A 519 28.02 9.15 26.22
C GLN A 519 29.42 8.64 25.88
N LYS A 520 30.13 8.15 26.90
CA LYS A 520 31.49 7.64 26.74
C LYS A 520 31.44 6.16 26.34
N GLY A 521 32.18 5.80 25.29
CA GLY A 521 32.36 4.42 24.86
C GLY A 521 33.59 3.78 25.52
N SER A 522 33.63 2.45 25.54
CA SER A 522 34.74 1.69 26.14
C SER A 522 36.06 1.78 25.35
N LYS A 523 36.01 2.06 24.03
CA LYS A 523 37.19 2.37 23.18
C LYS A 523 38.40 1.44 23.30
N LYS A 524 38.20 0.16 23.61
CA LYS A 524 39.28 -0.82 23.92
C LYS A 524 40.35 -0.98 22.84
N VAL A 525 40.02 -0.68 21.58
CA VAL A 525 40.92 -0.85 20.43
C VAL A 525 40.94 0.40 19.56
N LYS A 526 42.10 0.67 18.96
CA LYS A 526 42.33 1.70 17.93
C LYS A 526 42.97 1.08 16.70
N VAL A 527 42.68 1.62 15.52
CA VAL A 527 43.33 1.22 14.26
C VAL A 527 44.40 2.24 13.93
N VAL A 528 45.64 1.80 13.71
CA VAL A 528 46.79 2.66 13.39
C VAL A 528 47.41 2.27 12.06
N MET A 529 48.14 3.19 11.44
CA MET A 529 48.91 2.91 10.22
C MET A 529 50.06 1.96 10.53
N ALA A 530 50.12 0.83 9.81
CA ALA A 530 51.24 -0.13 9.89
C ALA A 530 52.24 0.10 8.75
N HIS A 531 53.40 -0.56 8.77
CA HIS A 531 54.35 -0.51 7.64
C HIS A 531 53.70 -0.98 6.33
N LYS A 532 52.82 -1.99 6.41
CA LYS A 532 51.96 -2.42 5.30
C LYS A 532 50.51 -2.49 5.79
N GLY A 533 49.61 -1.72 5.17
CA GLY A 533 48.20 -1.67 5.55
C GLY A 533 47.94 -1.01 6.91
N THR A 534 46.93 -1.51 7.63
CA THR A 534 46.52 -1.04 8.97
C THR A 534 46.72 -2.14 10.01
N LYS A 535 46.88 -1.76 11.29
CA LYS A 535 46.98 -2.68 12.42
C LYS A 535 46.04 -2.25 13.54
N VAL A 536 45.32 -3.21 14.11
CA VAL A 536 44.54 -3.02 15.33
C VAL A 536 45.47 -3.11 16.54
N THR A 537 45.40 -2.14 17.45
CA THR A 537 46.16 -2.10 18.69
C THR A 537 45.24 -1.75 19.85
N GLU A 538 45.51 -2.28 21.04
CA GLU A 538 44.81 -1.84 22.25
C GLU A 538 45.16 -0.38 22.59
N ILE A 539 44.24 0.32 23.24
CA ILE A 539 44.50 1.65 23.77
C ILE A 539 45.35 1.56 25.05
N ASP A 540 46.12 2.60 25.32
CA ASP A 540 46.91 2.68 26.55
C ASP A 540 45.96 2.74 27.77
N PRO A 541 46.23 2.00 28.87
CA PRO A 541 45.35 1.95 30.04
C PRO A 541 45.07 3.32 30.67
N GLU A 542 45.99 4.27 30.55
CA GLU A 542 45.81 5.66 31.05
C GLU A 542 44.86 6.49 30.17
N SER A 543 44.65 6.08 28.91
CA SER A 543 43.65 6.66 28.01
C SER A 543 42.29 5.95 28.12
N GLU A 544 42.23 4.85 28.87
CA GLU A 544 41.00 4.10 29.12
C GLU A 544 40.08 4.91 30.04
N GLY A 545 38.95 5.36 29.48
CA GLY A 545 38.03 6.24 30.19
C GLY A 545 38.22 7.73 29.93
N GLU A 546 39.08 8.17 29.01
CA GLU A 546 39.12 9.54 28.50
C GLU A 546 38.18 9.75 27.30
N TRP A 547 37.94 11.02 26.92
CA TRP A 547 37.20 11.36 25.70
C TRP A 547 38.14 11.42 24.50
N SER A 548 37.78 10.78 23.38
CA SER A 548 38.61 10.84 22.16
C SER A 548 38.52 12.19 21.45
N LEU A 549 37.42 12.91 21.63
CA LEU A 549 37.15 14.21 21.03
C LEU A 549 36.86 15.24 22.12
N SER A 550 37.40 16.45 22.06
CA SER A 550 37.06 17.50 23.03
C SER A 550 35.70 18.13 22.74
N SER A 551 35.10 18.80 23.74
CA SER A 551 33.82 19.53 23.55
C SER A 551 33.93 20.63 22.49
N GLU A 552 35.06 21.32 22.45
CA GLU A 552 35.31 22.40 21.49
C GLU A 552 35.46 21.85 20.08
N GLN A 553 36.22 20.76 19.91
CA GLN A 553 36.34 20.05 18.65
C GLN A 553 34.97 19.54 18.15
N ALA A 554 34.15 18.99 19.04
CA ALA A 554 32.79 18.54 18.70
C ALA A 554 31.91 19.70 18.19
N LEU A 555 31.97 20.89 18.81
CA LEU A 555 31.24 22.06 18.37
C LEU A 555 31.77 22.60 17.02
N THR A 556 33.09 22.63 16.83
CA THR A 556 33.72 23.00 15.55
C THR A 556 33.28 22.06 14.43
N LEU A 557 33.34 20.75 14.67
CA LEU A 557 32.86 19.73 13.74
C LEU A 557 31.36 19.90 13.44
N GLY A 558 30.54 20.21 14.44
CA GLY A 558 29.12 20.52 14.24
C GLY A 558 28.91 21.71 13.30
N LYS A 559 29.68 22.80 13.45
CA LYS A 559 29.60 24.00 12.59
C LYS A 559 30.00 23.67 11.15
N VAL A 560 31.08 22.92 10.96
CA VAL A 560 31.52 22.46 9.64
C VAL A 560 30.48 21.52 9.02
N GLY A 561 29.90 20.59 9.81
CA GLY A 561 28.82 19.72 9.38
C GLY A 561 27.58 20.50 8.90
N LEU A 562 27.19 21.55 9.62
CA LEU A 562 26.10 22.45 9.22
C LEU A 562 26.42 23.20 7.93
N HIS A 563 27.65 23.69 7.78
CA HIS A 563 28.10 24.34 6.54
C HIS A 563 28.00 23.39 5.34
N ILE A 564 28.51 22.16 5.49
CA ILE A 564 28.45 21.12 4.45
C ILE A 564 26.99 20.77 4.14
N GLU A 565 26.13 20.54 5.14
CA GLU A 565 24.69 20.27 4.95
C GLU A 565 24.01 21.35 4.09
N LYS A 566 24.25 22.63 4.40
CA LYS A 566 23.65 23.77 3.68
C LYS A 566 24.13 23.85 2.24
N THR A 567 25.44 23.71 2.03
CA THR A 567 26.04 23.79 0.70
C THR A 567 25.54 22.67 -0.21
N PHE A 568 25.35 21.47 0.34
CA PHE A 568 24.77 20.34 -0.37
C PHE A 568 23.23 20.31 -0.40
N GLY A 569 22.55 21.15 0.38
CA GLY A 569 21.09 21.27 0.44
C GLY A 569 20.34 20.07 1.05
N SER A 570 21.04 19.18 1.75
CA SER A 570 20.45 17.99 2.39
C SER A 570 21.36 17.42 3.48
N PRO A 571 20.80 16.71 4.49
CA PRO A 571 21.58 16.14 5.60
C PRO A 571 22.66 15.17 5.15
N ARG A 572 23.75 15.15 5.92
CA ARG A 572 24.99 14.50 5.55
C ARG A 572 25.45 13.53 6.62
N ASP A 573 25.98 12.42 6.14
CA ASP A 573 26.83 11.48 6.86
C ASP A 573 28.27 11.76 6.41
N ILE A 574 29.10 12.22 7.35
CA ILE A 574 30.42 12.78 7.08
C ILE A 574 31.46 11.99 7.88
N GLU A 575 32.42 11.42 7.16
CA GLU A 575 33.62 10.81 7.75
C GLU A 575 34.68 11.90 7.97
N TRP A 576 35.25 11.95 9.17
CA TRP A 576 36.20 13.00 9.56
C TRP A 576 37.37 12.45 10.39
N SER A 577 38.42 13.26 10.47
CA SER A 577 39.62 12.97 11.26
C SER A 577 40.19 14.26 11.85
N PHE A 578 40.70 14.21 13.07
CA PHE A 578 41.61 15.22 13.62
C PHE A 578 43.06 14.70 13.59
N CYS A 579 43.98 15.57 13.20
CA CYS A 579 45.43 15.33 13.28
C CYS A 579 46.08 16.65 13.72
N GLU A 580 46.81 16.63 14.84
CA GLU A 580 47.47 17.81 15.42
C GLU A 580 46.51 19.02 15.60
N GLY A 581 45.26 18.74 15.97
CA GLY A 581 44.21 19.75 16.16
C GLY A 581 43.53 20.25 14.89
N GLN A 582 44.01 19.87 13.70
CA GLN A 582 43.41 20.23 12.42
C GLN A 582 42.31 19.24 12.00
N LEU A 583 41.16 19.74 11.54
CA LEU A 583 40.04 18.92 11.07
C LEU A 583 40.20 18.56 9.58
N TYR A 584 40.11 17.27 9.28
CA TYR A 584 40.08 16.71 7.94
C TYR A 584 38.72 16.07 7.65
N ILE A 585 38.16 16.35 6.47
CA ILE A 585 36.94 15.69 5.96
C ILE A 585 37.35 14.65 4.93
N LEU A 586 37.03 13.38 5.23
CA LEU A 586 37.47 12.22 4.46
C LEU A 586 36.42 11.74 3.46
N GLN A 587 35.14 11.98 3.75
CA GLN A 587 34.01 11.67 2.88
C GLN A 587 32.76 12.43 3.34
N SER A 588 31.83 12.71 2.42
CA SER A 588 30.46 13.15 2.74
C SER A 588 29.47 12.45 1.83
N ARG A 589 28.37 11.92 2.37
CA ARG A 589 27.29 11.30 1.60
C ARG A 589 25.91 11.75 2.11
N PRO A 590 24.87 11.78 1.26
CA PRO A 590 23.54 12.16 1.69
C PRO A 590 22.94 11.10 2.65
N VAL A 591 22.23 11.56 3.68
CA VAL A 591 21.43 10.65 4.53
C VAL A 591 20.15 10.25 3.78
N THR A 592 20.07 8.99 3.35
CA THR A 592 18.97 8.48 2.50
C THR A 592 17.72 8.07 3.29
N THR A 593 17.82 7.91 4.62
CA THR A 593 16.70 7.43 5.47
C THR A 593 15.56 8.43 5.61
N LEU A 594 15.83 9.73 5.51
CA LEU A 594 14.85 10.83 5.68
C LEU A 594 13.65 10.72 4.74
N ASN A 595 13.86 10.32 3.49
CA ASN A 595 12.80 10.21 2.50
C ASN A 595 12.38 8.76 2.25
N SER A 596 12.93 7.80 3.00
CA SER A 596 12.53 6.40 2.88
C SER A 596 11.06 6.22 3.30
N TRP A 597 10.39 5.25 2.68
CA TRP A 597 9.03 4.87 3.09
C TRP A 597 9.07 4.27 4.50
N THR A 598 8.13 4.65 5.37
CA THR A 598 7.93 3.93 6.64
C THR A 598 7.05 2.70 6.44
N ASP A 599 7.09 1.77 7.40
CA ASP A 599 6.17 0.63 7.41
C ASP A 599 4.72 1.12 7.60
N PHE A 600 4.51 2.20 8.37
CA PHE A 600 3.21 2.86 8.50
C PHE A 600 2.69 3.35 7.13
N GLU A 601 3.50 4.12 6.39
CA GLU A 601 3.13 4.62 5.06
C GLU A 601 2.82 3.49 4.09
N LEU A 602 3.64 2.43 4.04
CA LEU A 602 3.40 1.28 3.15
C LEU A 602 2.13 0.50 3.53
N THR A 603 1.79 0.46 4.81
CA THR A 603 0.58 -0.20 5.30
C THR A 603 -0.68 0.58 4.89
N HIS A 604 -0.62 1.92 4.89
CA HIS A 604 -1.79 2.79 4.70
C HIS A 604 -1.87 3.48 3.33
N GLU A 605 -0.92 3.27 2.42
CA GLU A 605 -0.89 3.97 1.12
C GLU A 605 -2.07 3.63 0.17
N TYR A 606 -2.79 2.55 0.45
CA TYR A 606 -4.01 2.13 -0.26
C TYR A 606 -5.27 2.25 0.59
N ASP A 607 -5.16 2.83 1.80
CA ASP A 607 -6.32 3.00 2.67
C ASP A 607 -7.33 3.94 2.01
N THR A 608 -8.57 3.47 1.96
CA THR A 608 -9.67 4.24 1.39
C THR A 608 -10.04 5.37 2.35
N PRO A 609 -10.13 6.62 1.88
CA PRO A 609 -10.53 7.74 2.72
C PRO A 609 -11.88 7.49 3.39
N VAL A 610 -11.89 7.51 4.73
CA VAL A 610 -13.13 7.45 5.50
C VAL A 610 -13.72 8.85 5.64
N VAL A 611 -14.93 9.02 5.13
CA VAL A 611 -15.59 10.34 5.01
C VAL A 611 -16.16 10.87 6.32
N GLY A 612 -16.36 10.01 7.34
CA GLY A 612 -16.80 10.44 8.67
C GLY A 612 -16.77 9.32 9.71
N PRO A 613 -16.79 9.66 11.02
CA PRO A 613 -16.70 8.69 12.12
C PRO A 613 -17.97 7.83 12.30
N ASP A 614 -19.09 8.26 11.74
CA ASP A 614 -20.38 7.58 11.86
C ASP A 614 -20.68 6.63 10.69
N PHE A 615 -19.70 6.39 9.81
CA PHE A 615 -19.78 5.37 8.78
C PHE A 615 -19.43 4.00 9.34
N ALA A 616 -20.13 2.96 8.89
CA ALA A 616 -19.95 1.61 9.35
C ALA A 616 -19.49 0.69 8.20
N TYR A 617 -18.47 -0.11 8.48
CA TYR A 617 -17.83 -1.03 7.56
C TYR A 617 -17.84 -2.44 8.13
N THR A 618 -17.80 -3.46 7.28
CA THR A 618 -17.82 -4.85 7.74
C THR A 618 -16.87 -5.79 7.02
N LYS A 619 -16.32 -6.77 7.75
CA LYS A 619 -15.66 -7.96 7.18
C LYS A 619 -16.64 -9.11 6.92
N ALA A 620 -17.89 -9.05 7.36
CA ALA A 620 -18.89 -10.07 7.05
C ALA A 620 -19.06 -10.19 5.53
N ASN A 621 -19.20 -11.42 5.03
CA ASN A 621 -19.18 -11.79 3.60
C ASN A 621 -17.85 -11.49 2.86
N VAL A 622 -17.33 -10.27 2.88
CA VAL A 622 -16.09 -9.89 2.18
C VAL A 622 -14.88 -10.65 2.74
N GLY A 623 -14.85 -10.94 4.03
CA GLY A 623 -13.81 -11.76 4.67
C GLY A 623 -13.83 -13.23 4.23
N GLU A 624 -14.91 -13.71 3.63
CA GLU A 624 -14.98 -15.03 3.00
C GLU A 624 -14.54 -14.97 1.54
N VAL A 625 -14.97 -13.93 0.81
CA VAL A 625 -14.73 -13.79 -0.64
C VAL A 625 -13.31 -13.30 -0.94
N LYS A 626 -12.78 -12.40 -0.09
CA LYS A 626 -11.43 -11.83 -0.13
C LYS A 626 -10.81 -11.94 1.27
N PRO A 627 -10.40 -13.17 1.68
CA PRO A 627 -9.82 -13.39 3.00
C PRO A 627 -8.41 -12.81 3.08
N GLY A 628 -8.06 -12.27 4.25
CA GLY A 628 -6.77 -11.64 4.53
C GLY A 628 -6.49 -10.38 3.70
N ALA A 629 -5.21 -10.08 3.56
CA ALA A 629 -4.73 -8.93 2.80
C ALA A 629 -4.62 -9.27 1.31
N GLU A 630 -4.94 -8.31 0.46
CA GLU A 630 -4.70 -8.39 -0.98
C GLU A 630 -3.35 -7.80 -1.36
N THR A 631 -2.76 -8.29 -2.45
CA THR A 631 -1.59 -7.66 -3.03
C THR A 631 -1.96 -6.35 -3.74
N VAL A 632 -0.97 -5.47 -3.93
CA VAL A 632 -1.17 -4.16 -4.57
C VAL A 632 -1.75 -4.29 -5.98
N LEU A 633 -1.28 -5.26 -6.76
CA LEU A 633 -1.77 -5.48 -8.11
C LEU A 633 -3.22 -6.01 -8.10
N SER A 634 -3.56 -6.85 -7.12
CA SER A 634 -4.94 -7.32 -6.91
C SER A 634 -5.89 -6.16 -6.58
N HIS A 635 -5.44 -5.19 -5.79
CA HIS A 635 -6.22 -3.97 -5.52
C HIS A 635 -6.54 -3.19 -6.80
N ASP A 636 -5.52 -2.91 -7.61
CA ASP A 636 -5.64 -2.12 -8.84
C ASP A 636 -6.51 -2.78 -9.91
N LEU A 637 -6.40 -4.11 -10.08
CA LEU A 637 -7.05 -4.82 -11.19
C LEU A 637 -8.37 -5.49 -10.80
N VAL A 638 -8.54 -5.91 -9.56
CA VAL A 638 -9.71 -6.67 -9.10
C VAL A 638 -10.62 -5.79 -8.24
N THR A 639 -10.11 -5.23 -7.14
CA THR A 639 -10.94 -4.45 -6.20
C THR A 639 -11.45 -3.15 -6.83
N THR A 640 -10.63 -2.50 -7.65
CA THR A 640 -11.07 -1.33 -8.43
C THR A 640 -12.19 -1.69 -9.41
N THR A 641 -12.07 -2.81 -10.12
CA THR A 641 -13.10 -3.28 -11.06
C THR A 641 -14.41 -3.59 -10.33
N ILE A 642 -14.36 -4.28 -9.18
CA ILE A 642 -15.54 -4.54 -8.37
C ILE A 642 -16.20 -3.22 -7.93
N ASN A 643 -15.42 -2.25 -7.44
CA ASN A 643 -15.94 -0.94 -7.04
C ASN A 643 -16.60 -0.18 -8.20
N ASN A 644 -15.97 -0.17 -9.38
CA ASN A 644 -16.57 0.43 -10.58
C ASN A 644 -17.91 -0.20 -10.92
N SER A 645 -18.01 -1.54 -10.85
CA SER A 645 -19.27 -2.26 -11.09
C SER A 645 -20.36 -1.87 -10.11
N PHE A 646 -20.03 -1.73 -8.81
CA PHE A 646 -20.98 -1.23 -7.81
C PHE A 646 -21.44 0.20 -8.12
N THR A 647 -20.52 1.09 -8.50
CA THR A 647 -20.84 2.47 -8.86
C THR A 647 -21.78 2.54 -10.06
N ASN A 648 -21.50 1.77 -11.11
CA ASN A 648 -22.32 1.71 -12.33
C ASN A 648 -23.76 1.23 -12.04
N LEU A 649 -23.92 0.25 -11.15
CA LEU A 649 -25.23 -0.35 -10.85
C LEU A 649 -26.08 0.43 -9.84
N ASN A 650 -25.45 1.06 -8.85
CA ASN A 650 -26.18 1.70 -7.74
C ASN A 650 -26.37 3.20 -7.91
N LYS A 651 -25.72 3.84 -8.89
CA LYS A 651 -25.64 5.32 -9.01
C LYS A 651 -25.06 5.99 -7.76
N VAL A 652 -24.33 5.21 -6.94
CA VAL A 652 -23.58 5.65 -5.76
C VAL A 652 -22.12 5.70 -6.16
N LYS A 653 -21.49 6.88 -6.06
CA LYS A 653 -20.09 7.07 -6.48
C LYS A 653 -19.09 6.76 -5.37
N ALA A 654 -19.55 6.56 -4.14
CA ALA A 654 -18.72 6.05 -3.04
C ALA A 654 -18.27 4.61 -3.34
N LYS A 655 -17.09 4.25 -2.82
CA LYS A 655 -16.56 2.89 -2.94
C LYS A 655 -17.40 1.94 -2.09
N ALA A 656 -17.87 0.84 -2.69
CA ALA A 656 -18.60 -0.20 -2.00
C ALA A 656 -17.69 -1.09 -1.15
N ILE A 657 -16.49 -1.37 -1.65
CA ILE A 657 -15.43 -2.09 -0.97
C ILE A 657 -14.33 -1.09 -0.63
N ILE A 658 -14.15 -0.84 0.66
CA ILE A 658 -13.05 -0.04 1.17
C ILE A 658 -11.85 -0.94 1.47
N THR A 659 -10.66 -0.36 1.39
CA THR A 659 -9.42 -1.03 1.79
C THR A 659 -8.84 -0.33 3.01
N SER A 660 -8.38 -1.10 4.00
CA SER A 660 -7.54 -0.60 5.08
C SER A 660 -6.50 -1.64 5.46
N HIS A 661 -5.24 -1.23 5.66
CA HIS A 661 -4.12 -2.15 5.92
C HIS A 661 -4.04 -3.29 4.88
N HIS A 662 -4.28 -2.97 3.61
CA HIS A 662 -4.40 -3.94 2.49
C HIS A 662 -5.51 -5.00 2.64
N ASN A 663 -6.42 -4.86 3.61
CA ASN A 663 -7.59 -5.72 3.80
C ASN A 663 -8.85 -5.05 3.26
N CYS A 664 -9.73 -5.82 2.61
CA CYS A 664 -11.01 -5.31 2.11
C CYS A 664 -12.12 -5.40 3.17
N LEU A 665 -12.93 -4.35 3.30
CA LEU A 665 -14.18 -4.28 4.07
C LEU A 665 -15.30 -3.74 3.16
N MET A 666 -16.54 -4.07 3.46
CA MET A 666 -17.72 -3.53 2.76
C MET A 666 -18.28 -2.31 3.50
N ASP A 667 -18.61 -1.24 2.76
CA ASP A 667 -19.35 -0.08 3.29
C ASP A 667 -20.83 -0.43 3.46
N ILE A 668 -21.31 -0.53 4.69
CA ILE A 668 -22.68 -0.96 4.99
C ILE A 668 -23.71 0.06 4.45
N ILE A 669 -23.43 1.35 4.62
CA ILE A 669 -24.39 2.42 4.32
C ILE A 669 -24.53 2.58 2.80
N ASN A 670 -23.41 2.67 2.10
CA ASN A 670 -23.40 2.90 0.65
C ASN A 670 -23.72 1.64 -0.16
N THR A 671 -23.76 0.46 0.47
CA THR A 671 -24.17 -0.80 -0.19
C THR A 671 -25.56 -1.26 0.27
N LEU A 672 -25.67 -1.78 1.48
CA LEU A 672 -26.87 -2.46 2.01
C LEU A 672 -28.02 -1.49 2.26
N LEU A 673 -27.72 -0.23 2.60
CA LEU A 673 -28.72 0.78 2.98
C LEU A 673 -28.93 1.88 1.93
N SER A 674 -28.34 1.74 0.74
CA SER A 674 -28.45 2.72 -0.36
C SER A 674 -29.89 2.98 -0.86
N ARG A 675 -30.84 2.13 -0.47
CA ARG A 675 -32.29 2.27 -0.73
C ARG A 675 -33.03 2.24 0.59
N THR A 676 -33.15 3.40 1.22
CA THR A 676 -33.73 3.53 2.56
C THR A 676 -35.23 3.86 2.50
N GLU A 677 -36.01 3.16 3.31
CA GLU A 677 -37.42 3.45 3.61
C GLU A 677 -37.51 4.14 4.99
N GLU A 678 -38.71 4.55 5.44
CA GLU A 678 -38.85 5.20 6.75
C GLU A 678 -38.37 4.29 7.89
N ASP A 679 -38.85 3.04 7.86
CA ASP A 679 -38.46 1.95 8.74
C ASP A 679 -37.49 0.98 8.03
N ILE A 680 -36.80 0.14 8.81
CA ILE A 680 -35.94 -0.90 8.26
C ILE A 680 -36.80 -1.92 7.53
N SER A 681 -36.70 -1.96 6.20
CA SER A 681 -37.54 -2.82 5.38
C SER A 681 -37.15 -4.29 5.47
N MET A 682 -38.08 -5.18 5.13
CA MET A 682 -37.81 -6.62 5.05
C MET A 682 -36.72 -6.97 4.03
N GLY A 683 -36.55 -6.16 2.99
CA GLY A 683 -35.45 -6.32 2.04
C GLY A 683 -34.09 -6.11 2.72
N VAL A 684 -33.97 -5.10 3.58
CA VAL A 684 -32.75 -4.84 4.36
C VAL A 684 -32.48 -5.99 5.33
N ARG A 685 -33.51 -6.47 6.05
CA ARG A 685 -33.38 -7.64 6.96
C ARG A 685 -32.95 -8.92 6.24
N ALA A 686 -33.45 -9.15 5.03
CA ALA A 686 -33.01 -10.29 4.21
C ALA A 686 -31.53 -10.16 3.81
N CYS A 687 -31.08 -8.97 3.37
CA CYS A 687 -29.68 -8.70 3.07
C CYS A 687 -28.77 -8.87 4.30
N GLU A 688 -29.25 -8.41 5.46
CA GLU A 688 -28.55 -8.49 6.72
C GLU A 688 -28.28 -9.94 7.14
N LEU A 689 -29.32 -10.80 7.14
CA LEU A 689 -29.15 -12.23 7.41
C LEU A 689 -28.29 -12.94 6.36
N ALA A 690 -28.31 -12.48 5.11
CA ALA A 690 -27.47 -13.00 4.05
C ALA A 690 -25.99 -12.67 4.25
N VAL A 691 -25.67 -11.47 4.72
CA VAL A 691 -24.30 -10.97 4.90
C VAL A 691 -23.71 -11.38 6.25
N PHE A 692 -24.44 -11.13 7.34
CA PHE A 692 -23.99 -11.29 8.72
C PHE A 692 -24.44 -12.63 9.33
N GLY A 693 -25.55 -13.21 8.86
CA GLY A 693 -26.17 -14.38 9.50
C GLY A 693 -27.01 -14.04 10.73
N HIS A 694 -26.98 -12.80 11.23
CA HIS A 694 -27.82 -12.29 12.31
C HIS A 694 -28.22 -10.84 12.04
N TYR A 695 -29.03 -10.24 12.92
CA TYR A 695 -29.33 -8.81 12.84
C TYR A 695 -28.18 -7.97 13.40
N ALA A 696 -27.61 -7.11 12.57
CA ALA A 696 -26.41 -6.30 12.79
C ALA A 696 -26.64 -4.79 12.46
N ILE A 697 -27.53 -4.48 11.53
CA ILE A 697 -28.00 -3.15 11.15
C ILE A 697 -28.91 -2.60 12.25
N ASN A 698 -28.47 -1.46 12.82
CA ASN A 698 -29.18 -0.75 13.87
C ASN A 698 -29.76 0.60 13.39
N GLU A 699 -30.53 1.25 14.26
CA GLU A 699 -31.16 2.54 13.96
C GLU A 699 -30.15 3.64 13.61
N LYS A 700 -28.95 3.62 14.21
CA LYS A 700 -27.90 4.60 13.91
C LYS A 700 -27.48 4.51 12.43
N MET A 701 -27.23 3.30 11.93
CA MET A 701 -26.88 3.08 10.52
C MET A 701 -28.03 3.47 9.58
N HIS A 702 -29.26 3.07 9.93
CA HIS A 702 -30.45 3.38 9.14
C HIS A 702 -30.72 4.88 9.05
N ASN A 703 -30.64 5.59 10.18
CA ASN A 703 -30.80 7.05 10.22
C ASN A 703 -29.73 7.78 9.42
N MET A 704 -28.49 7.29 9.43
CA MET A 704 -27.43 7.83 8.58
C MET A 704 -27.76 7.63 7.09
N ALA A 705 -28.24 6.45 6.70
CA ALA A 705 -28.64 6.18 5.32
C ALA A 705 -29.81 7.09 4.88
N LYS A 706 -30.80 7.32 5.74
CA LYS A 706 -31.90 8.29 5.49
C LYS A 706 -31.37 9.70 5.24
N LYS A 707 -30.37 10.15 5.99
CA LYS A 707 -29.73 11.47 5.79
C LYS A 707 -29.06 11.58 4.41
N ILE A 708 -28.33 10.54 4.01
CA ILE A 708 -27.55 10.56 2.76
C ILE A 708 -28.43 10.39 1.53
N PHE A 709 -29.36 9.43 1.54
CA PHE A 709 -30.14 9.02 0.37
C PHE A 709 -31.57 9.57 0.33
N GLY A 710 -32.07 10.07 1.46
CA GLY A 710 -33.50 10.33 1.66
C GLY A 710 -34.30 9.03 1.77
N THR A 711 -35.60 9.19 2.01
CA THR A 711 -36.55 8.07 2.09
C THR A 711 -37.33 7.93 0.79
N LYS A 712 -37.44 6.72 0.26
CA LYS A 712 -38.33 6.41 -0.88
C LYS A 712 -39.48 5.53 -0.44
N LYS A 713 -40.65 5.72 -1.06
CA LYS A 713 -41.79 4.82 -0.89
C LYS A 713 -41.65 3.61 -1.82
N THR A 714 -42.10 2.44 -1.39
CA THR A 714 -41.93 1.17 -2.11
C THR A 714 -42.44 1.23 -3.57
N TYR A 715 -43.53 1.94 -3.86
CA TYR A 715 -44.06 2.06 -5.22
C TYR A 715 -43.15 2.83 -6.18
N GLN A 716 -42.33 3.75 -5.66
CA GLN A 716 -41.30 4.46 -6.45
C GLN A 716 -40.16 3.50 -6.85
N LEU A 717 -40.05 2.37 -6.12
CA LEU A 717 -39.24 1.18 -6.35
C LEU A 717 -39.47 0.46 -7.69
N ILE A 718 -40.75 0.40 -8.08
CA ILE A 718 -41.27 -0.61 -9.02
C ILE A 718 -40.65 -0.50 -10.43
N PRO A 719 -40.53 0.69 -11.04
CA PRO A 719 -39.92 0.80 -12.37
C PRO A 719 -38.47 0.31 -12.40
N GLU A 720 -37.68 0.66 -11.38
CA GLU A 720 -36.29 0.20 -11.22
C GLU A 720 -36.23 -1.33 -11.06
N MET A 721 -37.16 -1.92 -10.31
CA MET A 721 -37.26 -3.37 -10.16
C MET A 721 -37.64 -4.08 -11.46
N LEU A 722 -38.62 -3.55 -12.22
CA LEU A 722 -39.02 -4.14 -13.50
C LEU A 722 -37.89 -4.10 -14.52
N THR A 723 -37.05 -3.06 -14.51
CA THR A 723 -35.86 -3.00 -15.37
C THR A 723 -34.81 -4.03 -14.96
N LEU A 724 -34.66 -4.31 -13.67
CA LEU A 724 -33.66 -5.24 -13.14
C LEU A 724 -33.91 -6.70 -13.59
N PHE A 725 -35.18 -7.10 -13.74
CA PHE A 725 -35.52 -8.47 -14.12
C PHE A 725 -35.47 -8.73 -15.64
N LYS A 726 -35.23 -7.69 -16.47
CA LYS A 726 -35.19 -7.86 -17.93
C LYS A 726 -33.90 -8.53 -18.38
N ASN A 727 -34.01 -9.40 -19.39
CA ASN A 727 -32.88 -10.00 -20.11
C ASN A 727 -31.86 -10.74 -19.23
N THR A 728 -32.25 -11.24 -18.06
CA THR A 728 -31.34 -11.95 -17.13
C THR A 728 -30.74 -13.21 -17.77
N ASP A 729 -31.56 -14.01 -18.45
CA ASP A 729 -31.11 -15.23 -19.14
C ASP A 729 -30.10 -14.94 -20.26
N ALA A 730 -30.38 -13.94 -21.08
CA ALA A 730 -29.47 -13.48 -22.12
C ALA A 730 -28.16 -12.95 -21.52
N THR A 731 -28.25 -12.18 -20.42
CA THR A 731 -27.08 -11.65 -19.71
C THR A 731 -26.16 -12.79 -19.24
N VAL A 732 -26.72 -13.85 -18.65
CA VAL A 732 -25.95 -15.02 -18.18
C VAL A 732 -25.28 -15.74 -19.37
N ALA A 733 -26.04 -16.03 -20.43
CA ALA A 733 -25.51 -16.72 -21.61
C ALA A 733 -24.38 -15.93 -22.31
N GLU A 734 -24.59 -14.62 -22.51
CA GLU A 734 -23.56 -13.76 -23.09
C GLU A 734 -22.34 -13.62 -22.18
N THR A 735 -22.52 -13.59 -20.84
CA THR A 735 -21.39 -13.53 -19.89
C THR A 735 -20.51 -14.76 -20.02
N GLU A 736 -21.12 -15.94 -20.05
CA GLU A 736 -20.40 -17.20 -20.26
C GLU A 736 -19.65 -17.19 -21.60
N GLN A 737 -20.30 -16.75 -22.68
CA GLN A 737 -19.68 -16.69 -24.00
C GLN A 737 -18.48 -15.72 -24.03
N ILE A 738 -18.63 -14.51 -23.47
CA ILE A 738 -17.54 -13.52 -23.38
C ILE A 738 -16.39 -14.09 -22.54
N ALA A 739 -16.71 -14.68 -21.39
CA ALA A 739 -15.70 -15.20 -20.47
C ALA A 739 -14.93 -16.37 -21.10
N LYS A 740 -15.61 -17.27 -21.83
CA LYS A 740 -14.98 -18.37 -22.58
C LYS A 740 -14.11 -17.88 -23.72
N ASN A 741 -14.60 -16.92 -24.51
CA ASN A 741 -13.92 -16.41 -25.71
C ASN A 741 -12.77 -15.44 -25.43
N LEU A 742 -12.66 -14.89 -24.22
CA LEU A 742 -11.53 -14.02 -23.87
C LEU A 742 -10.22 -14.79 -23.98
N GLU A 743 -9.34 -14.40 -24.90
CA GLU A 743 -7.97 -14.91 -24.96
C GLU A 743 -6.98 -13.75 -24.93
N ILE A 744 -5.99 -13.82 -24.04
CA ILE A 744 -4.89 -12.86 -23.98
C ILE A 744 -3.68 -13.52 -24.63
N ILE A 745 -3.63 -13.48 -25.96
CA ILE A 745 -2.57 -14.11 -26.75
C ILE A 745 -1.29 -13.29 -26.59
N ILE A 746 -0.26 -13.90 -26.03
CA ILE A 746 1.07 -13.30 -25.85
C ILE A 746 2.06 -14.06 -26.71
N ASP A 747 2.65 -13.37 -27.68
CA ASP A 747 3.63 -13.94 -28.60
C ASP A 747 5.03 -13.95 -27.98
N ASN A 748 5.88 -14.88 -28.40
CA ASN A 748 7.25 -14.96 -27.90
C ASN A 748 8.04 -13.66 -28.13
N ASN A 749 7.73 -12.91 -29.19
CA ASN A 749 8.39 -11.64 -29.52
C ASN A 749 7.76 -10.41 -28.87
N ASP A 750 6.66 -10.54 -28.12
CA ASP A 750 6.01 -9.39 -27.49
C ASP A 750 6.92 -8.74 -26.43
N SER A 751 7.05 -7.41 -26.49
CA SER A 751 7.75 -6.66 -25.44
C SER A 751 6.91 -6.58 -24.16
N CYS A 752 7.54 -6.18 -23.04
CA CYS A 752 6.82 -5.93 -21.79
C CYS A 752 5.67 -4.92 -21.96
N GLU A 753 5.89 -3.87 -22.75
CA GLU A 753 4.90 -2.83 -23.06
C GLU A 753 3.71 -3.40 -23.83
N THR A 754 3.97 -4.24 -24.84
CA THR A 754 2.91 -4.89 -25.64
C THR A 754 2.07 -5.81 -24.78
N ILE A 755 2.70 -6.63 -23.93
CA ILE A 755 1.98 -7.51 -23.00
C ILE A 755 1.14 -6.69 -22.02
N LEU A 756 1.71 -5.64 -21.43
CA LEU A 756 1.00 -4.74 -20.51
C LEU A 756 -0.20 -4.07 -21.20
N LYS A 757 -0.06 -3.68 -22.47
CA LYS A 757 -1.15 -3.11 -23.26
C LYS A 757 -2.28 -4.13 -23.47
N LYS A 758 -1.95 -5.37 -23.88
CA LYS A 758 -2.92 -6.46 -24.04
C LYS A 758 -3.67 -6.75 -22.72
N ILE A 759 -2.97 -6.72 -21.59
CA ILE A 759 -3.57 -6.84 -20.25
C ILE A 759 -4.56 -5.70 -19.99
N LYS A 760 -4.16 -4.44 -20.24
CA LYS A 760 -5.03 -3.26 -20.05
C LYS A 760 -6.29 -3.30 -20.93
N GLU A 761 -6.17 -3.78 -22.17
CA GLU A 761 -7.30 -3.96 -23.08
C GLU A 761 -8.29 -5.02 -22.56
N ALA A 762 -7.79 -6.11 -21.97
CA ALA A 762 -8.61 -7.15 -21.37
C ALA A 762 -9.40 -6.67 -20.13
N LEU A 763 -8.93 -5.63 -19.42
CA LEU A 763 -9.62 -5.11 -18.22
C LEU A 763 -11.05 -4.65 -18.51
N LYS A 764 -11.32 -4.10 -19.69
CA LYS A 764 -12.68 -3.69 -20.09
C LYS A 764 -13.64 -4.87 -20.18
N ILE A 765 -13.14 -6.01 -20.63
CA ILE A 765 -13.92 -7.25 -20.72
C ILE A 765 -14.18 -7.80 -19.31
N ILE A 766 -13.17 -7.76 -18.45
CA ILE A 766 -13.30 -8.18 -17.04
C ILE A 766 -14.32 -7.30 -16.30
N GLU A 767 -14.29 -5.98 -16.51
CA GLU A 767 -15.28 -5.04 -15.98
C GLU A 767 -16.68 -5.37 -16.47
N THR A 768 -16.84 -5.66 -17.77
CA THR A 768 -18.14 -6.07 -18.34
C THR A 768 -18.68 -7.36 -17.70
N VAL A 769 -17.83 -8.38 -17.54
CA VAL A 769 -18.21 -9.66 -16.90
C VAL A 769 -18.57 -9.44 -15.43
N THR A 770 -17.83 -8.58 -14.72
CA THR A 770 -18.07 -8.25 -13.32
C THR A 770 -19.35 -7.44 -13.13
N ASP A 771 -19.63 -6.47 -14.01
CA ASP A 771 -20.88 -5.69 -14.03
C ASP A 771 -22.10 -6.62 -14.13
N ARG A 772 -22.03 -7.60 -15.03
CA ARG A 772 -23.09 -8.58 -15.26
C ARG A 772 -23.26 -9.51 -14.06
N TYR A 773 -22.17 -9.98 -13.46
CA TYR A 773 -22.23 -10.74 -12.21
C TYR A 773 -22.90 -9.95 -11.09
N CYS A 774 -22.50 -8.69 -10.88
CA CYS A 774 -23.10 -7.83 -9.86
C CYS A 774 -24.59 -7.56 -10.14
N HIS A 775 -24.97 -7.41 -11.41
CA HIS A 775 -26.38 -7.32 -11.81
C HIS A 775 -27.18 -8.59 -11.43
N ILE A 776 -26.67 -9.77 -11.78
CA ILE A 776 -27.33 -11.05 -11.45
C ILE A 776 -27.37 -11.28 -9.93
N SER A 777 -26.31 -10.93 -9.20
CA SER A 777 -26.30 -10.99 -7.74
C SER A 777 -27.39 -10.10 -7.14
N ARG A 778 -27.63 -8.91 -7.71
CA ARG A 778 -28.71 -8.03 -7.29
C ARG A 778 -30.08 -8.64 -7.56
N VAL A 779 -30.30 -9.22 -8.75
CA VAL A 779 -31.54 -9.95 -9.08
C VAL A 779 -31.83 -11.04 -8.05
N ASN A 780 -30.82 -11.82 -7.65
CA ASN A 780 -30.95 -12.86 -6.65
C ASN A 780 -31.38 -12.30 -5.28
N VAL A 781 -30.74 -11.24 -4.80
CA VAL A 781 -31.13 -10.54 -3.56
C VAL A 781 -32.58 -10.06 -3.61
N PHE A 782 -33.04 -9.55 -4.75
CA PHE A 782 -34.43 -9.12 -4.91
C PHE A 782 -35.44 -10.28 -4.81
N TYR A 783 -35.14 -11.43 -5.43
CA TYR A 783 -36.01 -12.60 -5.28
C TYR A 783 -36.03 -13.12 -3.84
N GLN A 784 -34.89 -13.10 -3.14
CA GLN A 784 -34.83 -13.44 -1.72
C GLN A 784 -35.71 -12.49 -0.88
N ALA A 785 -35.59 -11.18 -1.08
CA ALA A 785 -36.40 -10.20 -0.36
C ALA A 785 -37.92 -10.42 -0.57
N ILE A 786 -38.35 -10.78 -1.79
CA ILE A 786 -39.75 -11.11 -2.07
C ILE A 786 -40.19 -12.38 -1.33
N VAL A 787 -39.38 -13.45 -1.37
CA VAL A 787 -39.65 -14.70 -0.66
C VAL A 787 -39.80 -14.45 0.85
N PHE A 788 -38.88 -13.66 1.43
CA PHE A 788 -38.91 -13.28 2.84
C PHE A 788 -40.17 -12.47 3.18
N SER A 789 -40.48 -11.45 2.38
CA SER A 789 -41.68 -10.61 2.56
C SER A 789 -42.99 -11.42 2.55
N VAL A 790 -43.09 -12.43 1.66
CA VAL A 790 -44.25 -13.33 1.62
C VAL A 790 -44.31 -14.23 2.86
N LEU A 791 -43.17 -14.78 3.30
CA LEU A 791 -43.06 -15.63 4.48
C LEU A 791 -43.46 -14.89 5.76
N THR A 792 -42.95 -13.67 5.96
CA THR A 792 -43.20 -12.89 7.18
C THR A 792 -44.52 -12.15 7.19
N ASN A 793 -45.29 -12.21 6.08
CA ASN A 793 -46.47 -11.38 5.88
C ASN A 793 -46.17 -9.88 6.08
N ASN A 794 -44.99 -9.43 5.63
CA ASN A 794 -44.43 -8.09 5.81
C ASN A 794 -44.19 -7.64 7.27
N LYS A 795 -44.21 -8.56 8.24
CA LYS A 795 -43.74 -8.25 9.58
C LYS A 795 -42.21 -8.24 9.60
N THR A 796 -41.63 -7.26 10.29
CA THR A 796 -40.18 -7.07 10.43
C THR A 796 -39.55 -8.03 11.43
N ASP A 797 -40.34 -8.55 12.37
CA ASP A 797 -39.89 -9.51 13.38
C ASP A 797 -39.99 -10.94 12.84
N ILE A 798 -38.82 -11.57 12.68
CA ILE A 798 -38.69 -13.00 12.37
C ILE A 798 -38.65 -13.73 13.71
N ASN A 799 -39.70 -14.50 14.02
CA ASN A 799 -39.67 -15.44 15.13
C ASN A 799 -38.95 -16.74 14.73
N ASP A 800 -38.67 -17.60 15.70
CA ASP A 800 -37.95 -18.86 15.45
C ASP A 800 -38.64 -19.76 14.41
N GLU A 801 -39.98 -19.71 14.33
CA GLU A 801 -40.77 -20.46 13.33
C GLU A 801 -40.50 -19.98 11.89
N VAL A 802 -40.50 -18.66 11.65
CA VAL A 802 -40.16 -18.08 10.34
C VAL A 802 -38.70 -18.39 9.99
N PHE A 803 -37.80 -18.34 10.96
CA PHE A 803 -36.40 -18.68 10.74
C PHE A 803 -36.24 -20.16 10.32
N GLN A 804 -36.93 -21.09 11.00
CA GLN A 804 -36.94 -22.50 10.61
C GLN A 804 -37.49 -22.72 9.19
N ASP A 805 -38.55 -22.00 8.82
CA ASP A 805 -39.10 -22.03 7.46
C ASP A 805 -38.10 -21.51 6.41
N ILE A 806 -37.31 -20.48 6.73
CA ILE A 806 -36.23 -19.98 5.85
C ILE A 806 -35.13 -21.03 5.68
N VAL A 807 -34.66 -21.63 6.78
CA VAL A 807 -33.65 -22.70 6.75
C VAL A 807 -34.15 -23.88 5.91
N LEU A 808 -35.43 -24.24 6.04
CA LEU A 808 -36.06 -25.30 5.26
C LEU A 808 -36.07 -24.96 3.76
N ILE A 809 -36.42 -23.72 3.37
CA ILE A 809 -36.38 -23.29 1.96
C ILE A 809 -34.95 -23.30 1.41
N LEU A 810 -33.97 -22.88 2.21
CA LEU A 810 -32.54 -22.92 1.83
C LEU A 810 -31.97 -24.34 1.74
N SER A 811 -32.69 -25.36 2.23
CA SER A 811 -32.27 -26.76 2.16
C SER A 811 -32.61 -27.47 0.85
N ILE A 812 -33.41 -26.82 -0.02
CA ILE A 812 -33.76 -27.30 -1.37
C ILE A 812 -32.47 -27.40 -2.20
N SER A 813 -32.11 -28.63 -2.60
CA SER A 813 -30.92 -28.90 -3.41
C SER A 813 -31.05 -28.26 -4.79
N ALA A 814 -30.09 -27.40 -5.16
CA ALA A 814 -30.12 -26.66 -6.42
C ALA A 814 -29.10 -27.14 -7.46
N ASN A 815 -28.29 -28.16 -7.19
CA ASN A 815 -27.18 -28.59 -8.08
C ASN A 815 -26.23 -27.45 -8.45
N ILE A 816 -25.77 -26.71 -7.44
CA ILE A 816 -24.85 -25.58 -7.61
C ILE A 816 -23.49 -26.06 -8.12
N ILE A 817 -22.87 -25.33 -9.05
CA ILE A 817 -21.57 -25.70 -9.66
C ILE A 817 -20.46 -25.92 -8.62
N SER A 818 -20.43 -25.11 -7.56
CA SER A 818 -19.46 -25.25 -6.47
C SER A 818 -19.67 -26.55 -5.66
N ALA A 819 -20.90 -27.07 -5.61
CA ALA A 819 -21.25 -28.31 -4.92
C ALA A 819 -20.93 -29.58 -5.75
N THR A 820 -20.62 -29.45 -7.05
CA THR A 820 -20.19 -30.59 -7.89
C THR A 820 -18.73 -30.99 -7.65
N ILE A 821 -17.90 -30.07 -7.14
CA ILE A 821 -16.46 -30.30 -6.92
C ILE A 821 -16.23 -31.55 -6.05
N PRO A 822 -16.79 -31.67 -4.82
CA PRO A 822 -16.45 -32.82 -3.99
C PRO A 822 -17.04 -34.13 -4.54
N LYS A 823 -18.20 -34.10 -5.21
CA LYS A 823 -18.76 -35.26 -5.93
C LYS A 823 -17.82 -35.78 -7.02
N GLN A 824 -17.20 -34.88 -7.79
CA GLN A 824 -16.23 -35.26 -8.82
C GLN A 824 -14.91 -35.76 -8.21
N LEU A 825 -14.41 -35.15 -7.14
CA LEU A 825 -13.22 -35.61 -6.43
C LEU A 825 -13.44 -37.00 -5.80
N GLU A 826 -14.63 -37.24 -5.25
CA GLU A 826 -15.02 -38.54 -4.72
C GLU A 826 -15.10 -39.60 -5.83
N LEU A 827 -15.67 -39.26 -6.99
CA LEU A 827 -15.68 -40.15 -8.15
C LEU A 827 -14.26 -40.52 -8.59
N ILE A 828 -13.35 -39.55 -8.63
CA ILE A 828 -11.93 -39.78 -8.94
C ILE A 828 -11.32 -40.73 -7.90
N ALA A 829 -11.50 -40.45 -6.60
CA ALA A 829 -10.96 -41.28 -5.52
C ALA A 829 -11.55 -42.70 -5.50
N LYS A 830 -12.86 -42.86 -5.75
CA LYS A 830 -13.52 -44.17 -5.91
C LYS A 830 -12.93 -44.96 -7.08
N THR A 831 -12.61 -44.29 -8.19
CA THR A 831 -11.98 -44.91 -9.36
C THR A 831 -10.55 -45.36 -9.05
N ILE A 832 -9.74 -44.51 -8.39
CA ILE A 832 -8.38 -44.83 -7.93
C ILE A 832 -8.37 -46.06 -7.01
N LYS A 833 -9.35 -46.16 -6.08
CA LYS A 833 -9.52 -47.33 -5.21
C LYS A 833 -9.91 -48.58 -5.98
N LYS A 834 -10.85 -48.47 -6.92
CA LYS A 834 -11.32 -49.58 -7.75
C LYS A 834 -10.19 -50.18 -8.60
N GLU A 835 -9.24 -49.36 -9.02
CA GLU A 835 -8.07 -49.77 -9.80
C GLU A 835 -6.87 -50.22 -8.93
N ASN A 836 -7.03 -50.31 -7.60
CA ASN A 836 -6.02 -50.78 -6.63
C ASN A 836 -4.69 -50.02 -6.64
N ILE A 837 -4.68 -48.75 -7.07
CA ILE A 837 -3.48 -47.89 -7.08
C ILE A 837 -3.45 -46.86 -5.94
N SER A 838 -4.42 -46.92 -5.03
CA SER A 838 -4.59 -45.94 -3.94
C SER A 838 -3.43 -45.93 -2.93
N GLU A 839 -2.87 -47.08 -2.56
CA GLU A 839 -1.78 -47.15 -1.57
C GLU A 839 -0.47 -46.55 -2.12
N GLU A 840 -0.16 -46.80 -3.40
CA GLU A 840 0.99 -46.19 -4.07
C GLU A 840 0.76 -44.67 -4.20
N PHE A 841 -0.41 -44.25 -4.67
CA PHE A 841 -0.74 -42.84 -4.94
C PHE A 841 -0.67 -41.93 -3.71
N VAL A 842 -1.14 -42.40 -2.55
CA VAL A 842 -1.22 -41.60 -1.31
C VAL A 842 0.16 -41.18 -0.78
N ASN A 843 1.22 -41.88 -1.21
CA ASN A 843 2.60 -41.63 -0.82
C ASN A 843 3.42 -40.84 -1.86
N ILE A 844 2.82 -40.52 -3.02
CA ILE A 844 3.48 -39.71 -4.06
C ILE A 844 3.50 -38.24 -3.64
N ASP A 845 4.62 -37.55 -3.90
CA ASP A 845 4.68 -36.09 -3.74
C ASP A 845 3.54 -35.43 -4.56
N PRO A 846 2.69 -34.60 -3.94
CA PRO A 846 1.58 -33.95 -4.63
C PRO A 846 1.96 -33.22 -5.93
N LYS A 847 3.19 -32.71 -6.04
CA LYS A 847 3.70 -32.06 -7.26
C LYS A 847 3.82 -33.01 -8.45
N LEU A 848 4.10 -34.29 -8.20
CA LEU A 848 4.25 -35.33 -9.23
C LEU A 848 2.97 -36.13 -9.45
N GLY A 849 1.98 -36.01 -8.56
CA GLY A 849 0.81 -36.88 -8.56
C GLY A 849 -0.07 -36.77 -9.80
N LEU A 850 -0.14 -35.61 -10.47
CA LEU A 850 -0.92 -35.46 -11.71
C LEU A 850 -0.32 -36.29 -12.85
N GLU A 851 0.99 -36.17 -13.08
CA GLU A 851 1.71 -36.92 -14.10
C GLU A 851 1.70 -38.41 -13.79
N TRP A 852 1.93 -38.77 -12.52
CA TRP A 852 1.91 -40.15 -12.05
C TRP A 852 0.55 -40.82 -12.28
N LEU A 853 -0.57 -40.16 -11.91
CA LEU A 853 -1.92 -40.67 -12.15
C LEU A 853 -2.21 -40.80 -13.65
N GLY A 854 -1.78 -39.81 -14.43
CA GLY A 854 -1.95 -39.80 -15.88
C GLY A 854 -1.28 -40.98 -16.59
N ASN A 855 -0.15 -41.44 -16.07
CA ASN A 855 0.59 -42.57 -16.63
C ASN A 855 0.06 -43.93 -16.16
N LYS A 856 -0.51 -44.01 -14.96
CA LYS A 856 -0.99 -45.27 -14.36
C LYS A 856 -2.43 -45.62 -14.75
N SER A 857 -3.30 -44.63 -14.96
CA SER A 857 -4.72 -44.84 -15.25
C SER A 857 -5.27 -43.90 -16.33
N PRO A 858 -5.58 -44.41 -17.53
CA PRO A 858 -6.26 -43.63 -18.57
C PRO A 858 -7.64 -43.13 -18.13
N THR A 859 -8.36 -43.92 -17.33
CA THR A 859 -9.69 -43.56 -16.81
C THR A 859 -9.60 -42.35 -15.88
N VAL A 860 -8.70 -42.40 -14.90
CA VAL A 860 -8.49 -41.29 -13.95
C VAL A 860 -7.95 -40.06 -14.66
N LYS A 861 -7.07 -40.24 -15.67
CA LYS A 861 -6.60 -39.15 -16.53
C LYS A 861 -7.76 -38.41 -17.19
N SER A 862 -8.71 -39.12 -17.79
CA SER A 862 -9.88 -38.51 -18.44
C SER A 862 -10.76 -37.75 -17.43
N LEU A 863 -11.01 -38.34 -16.26
CA LEU A 863 -11.77 -37.68 -15.19
C LEU A 863 -11.09 -36.40 -14.68
N LEU A 864 -9.77 -36.45 -14.51
CA LEU A 864 -8.96 -35.29 -14.09
C LEU A 864 -8.93 -34.19 -15.13
N SER A 865 -8.78 -34.54 -16.42
CA SER A 865 -8.85 -33.56 -17.51
C SER A 865 -10.21 -32.85 -17.51
N ASN A 866 -11.31 -33.61 -17.42
CA ASN A 866 -12.64 -33.04 -17.33
C ASN A 866 -12.82 -32.14 -16.09
N PHE A 867 -12.29 -32.55 -14.93
CA PHE A 867 -12.31 -31.73 -13.72
C PHE A 867 -11.55 -30.40 -13.93
N LEU A 868 -10.35 -30.46 -14.49
CA LEU A 868 -9.51 -29.27 -14.72
C LEU A 868 -10.09 -28.35 -15.80
N ASP A 869 -10.84 -28.87 -16.76
CA ASP A 869 -11.52 -28.04 -17.76
C ASP A 869 -12.70 -27.27 -17.16
N ILE A 870 -13.44 -27.88 -16.23
CA ILE A 870 -14.60 -27.24 -15.58
C ILE A 870 -14.16 -26.35 -14.40
N HIS A 871 -13.23 -26.82 -13.57
CA HIS A 871 -12.91 -26.21 -12.27
C HIS A 871 -11.45 -25.75 -12.14
N GLY A 872 -10.58 -26.04 -13.11
CA GLY A 872 -9.14 -25.80 -12.97
C GLY A 872 -8.74 -24.33 -12.81
N HIS A 873 -9.59 -23.38 -13.19
CA HIS A 873 -9.35 -21.94 -12.98
C HIS A 873 -9.53 -21.47 -11.52
N ARG A 874 -9.98 -22.36 -10.62
CA ARG A 874 -10.26 -22.05 -9.21
C ARG A 874 -9.06 -22.31 -8.31
N VAL A 875 -9.06 -21.68 -7.14
CA VAL A 875 -8.07 -21.82 -6.06
C VAL A 875 -8.59 -21.20 -4.75
N TYR A 876 -8.01 -21.56 -3.60
CA TYR A 876 -8.11 -20.74 -2.38
C TYR A 876 -7.78 -19.26 -2.68
N LYS A 877 -8.53 -18.30 -2.11
CA LYS A 877 -8.40 -16.86 -2.47
C LYS A 877 -8.53 -16.61 -3.98
N GLU A 878 -9.63 -17.04 -4.59
CA GLU A 878 -9.87 -16.96 -6.04
C GLU A 878 -9.57 -15.57 -6.64
N PHE A 879 -9.91 -14.49 -5.89
CA PHE A 879 -9.70 -13.09 -6.28
C PHE A 879 -8.28 -12.54 -6.08
N GLU A 880 -7.36 -13.28 -5.45
CA GLU A 880 -5.96 -12.87 -5.28
C GLU A 880 -5.14 -13.29 -6.51
N LEU A 881 -4.57 -12.31 -7.22
CA LEU A 881 -3.79 -12.55 -8.43
C LEU A 881 -2.49 -13.32 -8.18
N ALA A 882 -1.91 -13.23 -6.98
CA ALA A 882 -0.69 -13.94 -6.63
C ALA A 882 -0.88 -15.48 -6.57
N GLU A 883 -2.08 -15.96 -6.22
CA GLU A 883 -2.39 -17.39 -6.09
C GLU A 883 -2.46 -18.10 -7.45
N ARG A 884 -1.95 -19.33 -7.51
CA ARG A 884 -1.96 -20.18 -8.72
C ARG A 884 -3.22 -21.03 -8.78
N SER A 885 -3.87 -21.08 -9.94
CA SER A 885 -5.07 -21.92 -10.10
C SER A 885 -4.72 -23.41 -10.11
N TRP A 886 -5.70 -24.29 -9.85
CA TRP A 886 -5.48 -25.74 -9.91
C TRP A 886 -4.99 -26.24 -11.28
N LYS A 887 -5.27 -25.50 -12.36
CA LYS A 887 -4.77 -25.80 -13.70
C LYS A 887 -3.30 -25.43 -13.88
N GLU A 888 -2.84 -24.37 -13.22
CA GLU A 888 -1.43 -23.96 -13.25
C GLU A 888 -0.57 -24.75 -12.25
N ASP A 889 -1.11 -25.03 -11.06
CA ASP A 889 -0.46 -25.79 -10.00
C ASP A 889 -1.45 -26.79 -9.38
N PRO A 890 -1.45 -28.05 -9.87
CA PRO A 890 -2.38 -29.07 -9.42
C PRO A 890 -2.00 -29.67 -8.06
N SER A 891 -0.86 -29.31 -7.46
CA SER A 891 -0.34 -29.97 -6.25
C SER A 891 -1.35 -29.97 -5.09
N ARG A 892 -2.00 -28.84 -4.82
CA ARG A 892 -3.08 -28.75 -3.82
C ARG A 892 -4.28 -29.65 -4.16
N LEU A 893 -4.68 -29.70 -5.43
CA LEU A 893 -5.75 -30.58 -5.92
C LEU A 893 -5.38 -32.06 -5.72
N ILE A 894 -4.14 -32.44 -5.99
CA ILE A 894 -3.63 -33.80 -5.77
C ILE A 894 -3.69 -34.15 -4.28
N SER A 895 -3.23 -33.27 -3.39
CA SER A 895 -3.35 -33.48 -1.94
C SER A 895 -4.81 -33.72 -1.51
N MET A 896 -5.77 -32.99 -2.10
CA MET A 896 -7.20 -33.18 -1.85
C MET A 896 -7.69 -34.56 -2.31
N ILE A 897 -7.24 -35.05 -3.46
CA ILE A 897 -7.59 -36.40 -3.96
C ILE A 897 -6.96 -37.47 -3.07
N GLN A 898 -5.69 -37.30 -2.68
CA GLN A 898 -5.01 -38.22 -1.76
C GLN A 898 -5.74 -38.32 -0.41
N ALA A 899 -6.21 -37.19 0.14
CA ALA A 899 -7.02 -37.18 1.35
C ALA A 899 -8.32 -37.98 1.19
N ASN A 900 -9.02 -37.84 0.06
CA ASN A 900 -10.21 -38.62 -0.25
C ASN A 900 -9.91 -40.13 -0.46
N CYS A 901 -8.74 -40.45 -0.99
CA CYS A 901 -8.26 -41.83 -1.10
C CYS A 901 -8.01 -42.48 0.27
N ARG A 902 -7.57 -41.73 1.28
CA ARG A 902 -7.38 -42.22 2.67
C ARG A 902 -8.69 -42.56 3.41
N LYS A 903 -9.84 -42.10 2.92
CA LYS A 903 -11.14 -42.31 3.57
C LYS A 903 -11.54 -43.80 3.56
N GLN A 904 -11.70 -44.42 4.74
CA GLN A 904 -12.41 -45.70 4.86
C GLN A 904 -13.92 -45.46 4.62
N THR A 905 -14.58 -46.37 3.89
CA THR A 905 -16.00 -46.27 3.53
C THR A 905 -16.88 -46.18 4.78
N THR A 906 -17.27 -44.96 5.18
CA THR A 906 -18.35 -44.73 6.15
C THR A 906 -19.62 -44.32 5.41
N HIS A 907 -20.75 -44.83 5.92
CA HIS A 907 -22.11 -44.71 5.38
C HIS A 907 -22.40 -43.39 4.65
N GLU A 908 -22.81 -43.50 3.38
CA GLU A 908 -23.48 -42.43 2.65
C GLU A 908 -24.75 -42.07 3.44
N LYS A 909 -24.73 -40.95 4.18
CA LYS A 909 -25.97 -40.31 4.61
C LYS A 909 -26.64 -39.76 3.35
N THR A 910 -27.49 -40.57 2.73
CA THR A 910 -28.37 -40.13 1.65
C THR A 910 -29.30 -39.05 2.20
N LYS A 911 -29.00 -37.79 1.89
CA LYS A 911 -29.90 -36.67 2.12
C LYS A 911 -31.18 -36.92 1.32
N GLU A 912 -32.33 -36.93 1.98
CA GLU A 912 -33.62 -36.80 1.30
C GLU A 912 -33.68 -35.40 0.68
N ASN A 913 -33.55 -35.31 -0.65
CA ASN A 913 -33.69 -34.05 -1.35
C ASN A 913 -35.17 -33.67 -1.41
N LEU A 914 -35.57 -32.72 -0.57
CA LEU A 914 -36.94 -32.20 -0.57
C LEU A 914 -37.22 -31.44 -1.87
N THR A 915 -38.33 -31.78 -2.51
CA THR A 915 -38.87 -30.98 -3.62
C THR A 915 -39.43 -29.65 -3.10
N VAL A 916 -39.60 -28.68 -4.00
CA VAL A 916 -40.25 -27.39 -3.67
C VAL A 916 -41.63 -27.63 -3.06
N ASP A 917 -42.38 -28.60 -3.59
CA ASP A 917 -43.74 -28.93 -3.11
C ASP A 917 -43.73 -29.58 -1.72
N GLU A 918 -42.80 -30.50 -1.45
CA GLU A 918 -42.64 -31.09 -0.11
C GLU A 918 -42.19 -30.06 0.92
N THR A 919 -41.30 -29.14 0.52
CA THR A 919 -40.83 -28.05 1.38
C THR A 919 -41.99 -27.12 1.75
N LEU A 920 -42.80 -26.70 0.78
CA LEU A 920 -43.97 -25.85 1.01
C LEU A 920 -45.01 -26.49 1.93
N ASN A 921 -45.14 -27.83 1.90
CA ASN A 921 -46.05 -28.56 2.78
C ASN A 921 -45.56 -28.62 4.24
N LYS A 922 -44.24 -28.56 4.45
CA LYS A 922 -43.60 -28.60 5.77
C LYS A 922 -43.45 -27.23 6.43
N LEU A 923 -43.78 -26.13 5.73
CA LEU A 923 -43.71 -24.77 6.29
C LEU A 923 -44.72 -24.57 7.43
N GLN A 924 -44.25 -24.02 8.55
CA GLN A 924 -45.03 -23.81 9.77
C GLN A 924 -45.85 -22.52 9.72
N THR A 925 -45.29 -21.46 9.13
CA THR A 925 -45.82 -20.09 9.21
C THR A 925 -46.87 -19.78 8.14
N LEU A 926 -46.82 -20.46 6.99
CA LEU A 926 -47.66 -20.16 5.84
C LEU A 926 -48.82 -21.17 5.67
N LYS A 927 -49.98 -20.84 6.24
CA LYS A 927 -51.21 -21.67 6.15
C LYS A 927 -52.15 -21.29 4.99
N SER A 928 -51.93 -20.16 4.33
CA SER A 928 -52.81 -19.61 3.27
C SER A 928 -52.50 -20.17 1.87
N TYR A 929 -53.49 -20.80 1.20
CA TYR A 929 -53.33 -21.44 -0.11
C TYR A 929 -52.91 -20.47 -1.25
N PRO A 930 -53.51 -19.29 -1.44
CA PRO A 930 -53.08 -18.35 -2.49
C PRO A 930 -51.63 -17.86 -2.30
N LYS A 931 -51.20 -17.64 -1.05
CA LYS A 931 -49.83 -17.21 -0.76
C LYS A 931 -48.81 -18.32 -1.03
N ARG A 932 -49.18 -19.60 -0.85
CA ARG A 932 -48.33 -20.74 -1.21
C ARG A 932 -48.05 -20.80 -2.71
N ILE A 933 -49.03 -20.46 -3.56
CA ILE A 933 -48.84 -20.40 -5.03
C ILE A 933 -47.84 -19.29 -5.40
N ILE A 934 -48.00 -18.10 -4.82
CA ILE A 934 -47.09 -16.97 -5.02
C ILE A 934 -45.67 -17.33 -4.54
N LEU A 935 -45.58 -17.92 -3.35
CA LEU A 935 -44.31 -18.36 -2.77
C LEU A 935 -43.63 -19.43 -3.65
N LYS A 936 -44.37 -20.42 -4.17
CA LYS A 936 -43.86 -21.43 -5.11
C LYS A 936 -43.23 -20.79 -6.35
N TYR A 937 -43.90 -19.80 -6.94
CA TYR A 937 -43.37 -19.09 -8.11
C TYR A 937 -42.04 -18.39 -7.80
N PHE A 938 -42.00 -17.62 -6.70
CA PHE A 938 -40.80 -16.85 -6.34
C PHE A 938 -39.66 -17.71 -5.79
N ILE A 939 -39.93 -18.83 -5.11
CA ILE A 939 -38.90 -19.80 -4.72
C ILE A 939 -38.20 -20.36 -5.96
N ASN A 940 -38.95 -20.77 -6.99
CA ASN A 940 -38.36 -21.28 -8.23
C ASN A 940 -37.48 -20.22 -8.93
N LYS A 941 -37.93 -18.96 -8.95
CA LYS A 941 -37.13 -17.84 -9.48
C LYS A 941 -35.88 -17.57 -8.63
N CYS A 942 -36.01 -17.64 -7.31
CA CYS A 942 -34.90 -17.48 -6.37
C CYS A 942 -33.82 -18.57 -6.61
N ILE A 943 -34.22 -19.84 -6.67
CA ILE A 943 -33.32 -20.97 -6.96
C ILE A 943 -32.60 -20.78 -8.30
N LYS A 944 -33.34 -20.47 -9.37
CA LYS A 944 -32.73 -20.20 -10.69
C LYS A 944 -31.71 -19.06 -10.62
N SER A 945 -32.10 -17.92 -10.04
CA SER A 945 -31.20 -16.75 -9.94
C SER A 945 -29.95 -17.01 -9.08
N MET A 946 -30.05 -17.92 -8.10
CA MET A 946 -28.91 -18.36 -7.29
C MET A 946 -27.93 -19.18 -8.14
N LEU A 947 -28.43 -20.06 -9.01
CA LEU A 947 -27.60 -20.82 -9.96
C LEU A 947 -26.93 -19.89 -10.98
N ASP A 948 -27.67 -18.93 -11.51
CA ASP A 948 -27.15 -17.93 -12.43
C ASP A 948 -26.06 -17.07 -11.77
N ARG A 949 -26.24 -16.68 -10.49
CA ARG A 949 -25.24 -15.93 -9.70
C ARG A 949 -23.96 -16.74 -9.50
N GLU A 950 -24.07 -18.01 -9.13
CA GLU A 950 -22.90 -18.89 -8.96
C GLU A 950 -22.17 -19.16 -10.28
N LYS A 951 -22.92 -19.34 -11.37
CA LYS A 951 -22.35 -19.50 -12.71
C LYS A 951 -21.59 -18.25 -13.16
N THR A 952 -22.23 -17.08 -13.08
CA THR A 952 -21.59 -15.81 -13.47
C THR A 952 -20.41 -15.44 -12.56
N LYS A 953 -20.43 -15.81 -11.27
CA LYS A 953 -19.24 -15.73 -10.40
C LYS A 953 -18.11 -16.61 -10.94
N CYS A 954 -18.42 -17.85 -11.34
CA CYS A 954 -17.45 -18.76 -11.94
C CYS A 954 -16.81 -18.14 -13.20
N ASP A 955 -17.61 -17.48 -14.05
CA ASP A 955 -17.14 -16.78 -15.24
C ASP A 955 -16.20 -15.61 -14.89
N VAL A 956 -16.48 -14.85 -13.82
CA VAL A 956 -15.57 -13.82 -13.28
C VAL A 956 -14.23 -14.44 -12.87
N ILE A 957 -14.23 -15.54 -12.13
CA ILE A 957 -12.98 -16.20 -11.71
C ILE A 957 -12.20 -16.75 -12.92
N MET A 958 -12.90 -17.25 -13.94
CA MET A 958 -12.26 -17.72 -15.18
C MET A 958 -11.53 -16.60 -15.93
N VAL A 959 -12.12 -15.41 -16.04
CA VAL A 959 -11.43 -14.27 -16.68
C VAL A 959 -10.29 -13.73 -15.81
N ILE A 960 -10.43 -13.78 -14.48
CA ILE A 960 -9.33 -13.45 -13.56
C ILE A 960 -8.17 -14.45 -13.72
N ASP A 961 -8.43 -15.76 -13.85
CA ASP A 961 -7.38 -16.76 -14.09
C ASP A 961 -6.62 -16.50 -15.41
N LYS A 962 -7.33 -16.12 -16.47
CA LYS A 962 -6.70 -15.71 -17.75
C LYS A 962 -5.79 -14.49 -17.56
N LEU A 963 -6.22 -13.52 -16.75
CA LEU A 963 -5.41 -12.37 -16.37
C LEU A 963 -4.18 -12.77 -15.54
N LYS A 964 -4.34 -13.68 -14.56
CA LYS A 964 -3.22 -14.20 -13.75
C LYS A 964 -2.11 -14.79 -14.62
N ARG A 965 -2.48 -15.62 -15.61
CA ARG A 965 -1.55 -16.21 -16.59
C ARG A 965 -0.81 -15.13 -17.40
N ALA A 966 -1.54 -14.14 -17.93
CA ALA A 966 -0.94 -13.04 -18.68
C ALA A 966 0.06 -12.23 -17.83
N ILE A 967 -0.27 -11.95 -16.57
CA ILE A 967 0.59 -11.25 -15.61
C ILE A 967 1.86 -12.08 -15.32
N ARG A 968 1.76 -13.40 -15.16
CA ARG A 968 2.93 -14.26 -14.96
C ARG A 968 3.86 -14.27 -16.17
N THR A 969 3.30 -14.29 -17.38
CA THR A 969 4.08 -14.15 -18.61
C THR A 969 4.80 -12.79 -18.67
N LEU A 970 4.10 -11.69 -18.34
CA LEU A 970 4.70 -10.37 -18.21
C LEU A 970 5.83 -10.37 -17.19
N SER A 971 5.61 -10.94 -16.00
CA SER A 971 6.61 -10.97 -14.93
C SER A 971 7.86 -11.73 -15.32
N THR A 972 7.72 -12.86 -16.01
CA THR A 972 8.85 -13.65 -16.53
C THR A 972 9.62 -12.84 -17.56
N ARG A 973 8.93 -12.09 -18.44
CA ARG A 973 9.56 -11.19 -19.41
C ARG A 973 10.31 -10.05 -18.72
N MET A 974 9.70 -9.47 -17.69
CA MET A 974 10.31 -8.40 -16.91
C MET A 974 11.59 -8.86 -16.20
N VAL A 975 11.61 -10.08 -15.64
CA VAL A 975 12.83 -10.67 -15.05
C VAL A 975 13.91 -10.88 -16.11
N ARG A 976 13.57 -11.49 -17.25
CA ARG A 976 14.51 -11.71 -18.36
C ARG A 976 15.11 -10.42 -18.92
N ASN A 977 14.38 -9.33 -18.86
CA ASN A 977 14.83 -8.01 -19.30
C ASN A 977 15.54 -7.20 -18.20
N GLY A 978 15.71 -7.77 -17.00
CA GLY A 978 16.37 -7.13 -15.86
C GLY A 978 15.56 -6.03 -15.19
N HIS A 979 14.25 -5.97 -15.41
CA HIS A 979 13.35 -5.01 -14.75
C HIS A 979 12.98 -5.43 -13.32
N LEU A 980 12.97 -6.74 -13.04
CA LEU A 980 12.63 -7.31 -11.72
C LEU A 980 13.66 -8.38 -11.31
N PRO A 981 13.95 -8.51 -10.00
CA PRO A 981 14.85 -9.57 -9.50
C PRO A 981 14.26 -10.97 -9.64
N HIS A 982 12.94 -11.10 -9.46
CA HIS A 982 12.18 -12.35 -9.55
C HIS A 982 10.73 -12.04 -9.94
N ASP A 983 10.02 -13.05 -10.45
CA ASP A 983 8.69 -12.94 -11.06
C ASP A 983 7.61 -12.52 -10.06
N HIS A 984 7.61 -13.11 -8.85
CA HIS A 984 6.58 -12.88 -7.84
C HIS A 984 6.55 -11.44 -7.30
N LEU A 985 7.56 -10.61 -7.57
CA LEU A 985 7.58 -9.22 -7.08
C LEU A 985 6.50 -8.37 -7.76
N ILE A 986 6.05 -8.77 -8.96
CA ILE A 986 5.07 -8.04 -9.76
C ILE A 986 3.75 -7.80 -9.00
N PHE A 987 3.33 -8.72 -8.14
CA PHE A 987 2.07 -8.62 -7.41
C PHE A 987 2.09 -7.49 -6.36
N HIS A 988 3.28 -7.10 -5.89
CA HIS A 988 3.46 -6.00 -4.93
C HIS A 988 3.71 -4.65 -5.60
N LEU A 989 3.54 -4.56 -6.92
CA LEU A 989 3.60 -3.33 -7.70
C LEU A 989 2.20 -2.94 -8.19
N SER A 990 1.94 -1.65 -8.21
CA SER A 990 0.73 -1.11 -8.84
C SER A 990 0.85 -1.15 -10.36
N LEU A 991 -0.27 -1.10 -11.07
CA LEU A 991 -0.25 -1.06 -12.55
C LEU A 991 0.54 0.17 -13.06
N TYR A 992 0.45 1.29 -12.34
CA TYR A 992 1.22 2.49 -12.62
C TYR A 992 2.72 2.29 -12.38
N GLU A 993 3.10 1.64 -11.28
CA GLU A 993 4.50 1.37 -10.93
C GLU A 993 5.14 0.38 -11.92
N ILE A 994 4.40 -0.66 -12.36
CA ILE A 994 4.84 -1.59 -13.42
C ILE A 994 5.18 -0.81 -14.70
N GLU A 995 4.31 0.11 -15.12
CA GLU A 995 4.56 0.92 -16.32
C GLU A 995 5.82 1.79 -16.18
N LYS A 996 6.04 2.39 -15.01
CA LYS A 996 7.23 3.20 -14.72
C LYS A 996 8.52 2.38 -14.71
N ILE A 997 8.47 1.16 -14.20
CA ILE A 997 9.62 0.25 -14.18
C ILE A 997 9.97 -0.22 -15.61
N ILE A 998 8.98 -0.58 -16.42
CA ILE A 998 9.19 -0.98 -17.82
C ILE A 998 9.84 0.17 -18.61
N LYS A 999 9.37 1.41 -18.41
CA LYS A 999 9.95 2.62 -19.02
C LYS A 999 11.29 3.06 -18.40
N LYS A 1000 11.81 2.34 -17.39
CA LYS A 1000 13.03 2.66 -16.63
C LYS A 1000 13.04 4.08 -16.05
N GLU A 1001 11.87 4.58 -15.65
CA GLU A 1001 11.72 5.94 -15.13
C GLU A 1001 12.00 6.05 -13.62
N ASN A 1002 11.81 4.97 -12.85
CA ASN A 1002 12.03 4.96 -11.40
C ASN A 1002 12.36 3.55 -10.89
N ILE A 1003 13.62 3.34 -10.53
CA ILE A 1003 14.12 2.03 -10.05
C ILE A 1003 13.83 1.81 -8.56
N ALA A 1004 13.72 2.89 -7.76
CA ALA A 1004 13.40 2.81 -6.34
C ALA A 1004 12.05 2.12 -6.04
N LEU A 1005 11.17 2.01 -7.05
CA LEU A 1005 9.93 1.24 -6.97
C LEU A 1005 10.17 -0.26 -6.71
N VAL A 1006 11.28 -0.84 -7.18
CA VAL A 1006 11.64 -2.24 -6.91
C VAL A 1006 11.96 -2.44 -5.43
N ALA A 1007 12.72 -1.53 -4.83
CA ALA A 1007 13.01 -1.54 -3.40
C ALA A 1007 11.73 -1.38 -2.56
N LYS A 1008 10.84 -0.47 -2.99
CA LYS A 1008 9.52 -0.28 -2.36
C LYS A 1008 8.66 -1.55 -2.42
N ALA A 1009 8.55 -2.20 -3.57
CA ALA A 1009 7.81 -3.44 -3.75
C ALA A 1009 8.40 -4.60 -2.91
N THR A 1010 9.73 -4.65 -2.79
CA THR A 1010 10.42 -5.66 -1.96
C THR A 1010 10.05 -5.50 -0.49
N ARG A 1011 9.94 -4.26 0.01
CA ARG A 1011 9.47 -3.99 1.37
C ARG A 1011 8.00 -4.37 1.57
N ARG A 1012 7.13 -4.07 0.60
CA ARG A 1012 5.72 -4.51 0.65
C ARG A 1012 5.62 -6.03 0.72
N LYS A 1013 6.40 -6.76 -0.10
CA LYS A 1013 6.47 -8.23 -0.04
C LYS A 1013 6.86 -8.73 1.34
N LYS A 1014 7.82 -8.07 2.00
CA LYS A 1014 8.26 -8.42 3.37
C LYS A 1014 7.16 -8.17 4.42
N LEU A 1015 6.37 -7.12 4.26
CA LEU A 1015 5.28 -6.76 5.19
C LEU A 1015 3.99 -7.55 4.94
N TYR A 1016 3.77 -8.05 3.72
CA TYR A 1016 2.54 -8.73 3.32
C TYR A 1016 2.07 -9.84 4.27
N PRO A 1017 2.93 -10.75 4.79
CA PRO A 1017 2.49 -11.75 5.77
C PRO A 1017 1.90 -11.13 7.04
N GLN A 1018 2.45 -10.00 7.52
CA GLN A 1018 1.94 -9.31 8.70
C GLN A 1018 0.57 -8.70 8.43
N TRP A 1019 0.37 -8.11 7.25
CA TRP A 1019 -0.92 -7.56 6.82
C TRP A 1019 -1.98 -8.66 6.65
N ASN A 1020 -1.58 -9.81 6.12
CA ASN A 1020 -2.47 -10.94 5.89
C ASN A 1020 -2.99 -11.58 7.18
N ASP A 1021 -2.24 -11.48 8.27
CA ASP A 1021 -2.62 -11.98 9.60
C ASP A 1021 -3.51 -11.03 10.40
N LEU A 1022 -3.75 -9.80 9.91
CA LEU A 1022 -4.59 -8.83 10.61
C LEU A 1022 -6.06 -9.29 10.64
N LYS A 1023 -6.66 -9.23 11.84
CA LYS A 1023 -8.09 -9.45 12.07
C LYS A 1023 -8.77 -8.12 12.40
N PHE A 1024 -9.99 -7.95 11.92
CA PHE A 1024 -10.82 -6.77 12.19
C PHE A 1024 -12.10 -7.21 12.91
N PRO A 1025 -12.72 -6.33 13.73
CA PRO A 1025 -14.07 -6.56 14.22
C PRO A 1025 -15.06 -6.80 13.06
N GLU A 1026 -16.16 -7.51 13.32
CA GLU A 1026 -17.18 -7.75 12.29
C GLU A 1026 -17.76 -6.43 11.75
N ILE A 1027 -18.10 -5.50 12.65
CA ILE A 1027 -18.52 -4.13 12.33
C ILE A 1027 -17.49 -3.15 12.87
N VAL A 1028 -17.06 -2.24 12.00
CA VAL A 1028 -16.08 -1.20 12.31
C VAL A 1028 -16.67 0.17 12.03
N TRP A 1029 -16.57 1.08 12.99
CA TRP A 1029 -17.06 2.45 12.86
C TRP A 1029 -15.90 3.42 12.59
N GLY A 1030 -16.08 4.31 11.63
CA GLY A 1030 -15.04 5.27 11.25
C GLY A 1030 -13.82 4.60 10.63
N VAL A 1031 -12.62 5.07 11.00
CA VAL A 1031 -11.36 4.56 10.43
C VAL A 1031 -11.13 3.11 10.87
N PRO A 1032 -11.00 2.14 9.94
CA PRO A 1032 -10.83 0.75 10.32
C PRO A 1032 -9.51 0.47 11.03
N GLU A 1033 -9.60 -0.14 12.21
CA GLU A 1033 -8.45 -0.53 13.01
C GLU A 1033 -8.49 -2.04 13.29
N PRO A 1034 -7.34 -2.74 13.16
CA PRO A 1034 -7.27 -4.16 13.47
C PRO A 1034 -7.37 -4.41 15.00
N LEU A 1035 -7.81 -5.61 15.36
CA LEU A 1035 -7.88 -6.06 16.76
C LEU A 1035 -6.47 -6.14 17.37
N LYS A 1036 -6.28 -5.56 18.57
CA LYS A 1036 -4.99 -5.61 19.29
C LYS A 1036 -4.78 -6.99 19.92
N LYS A 1037 -3.59 -7.59 19.74
CA LYS A 1037 -3.25 -8.93 20.30
C LYS A 1037 -3.46 -9.06 21.82
N LYS A 1038 -3.30 -7.99 22.61
CA LYS A 1038 -3.50 -8.01 24.08
C LYS A 1038 -4.96 -8.14 24.51
N SER A 1039 -5.92 -7.52 23.81
CA SER A 1039 -7.34 -7.63 24.17
C SER A 1039 -7.85 -9.06 23.98
N LEU A 1040 -7.24 -9.80 23.05
CA LEU A 1040 -7.53 -11.22 22.80
C LEU A 1040 -7.19 -12.09 24.02
N LEU A 1041 -6.06 -11.84 24.68
CA LEU A 1041 -5.63 -12.61 25.86
C LEU A 1041 -6.48 -12.31 27.10
N GLU A 1042 -6.93 -11.06 27.26
CA GLU A 1042 -7.83 -10.66 28.36
C GLU A 1042 -9.24 -11.27 28.22
N LEU A 1043 -9.74 -11.39 26.98
CA LEU A 1043 -10.97 -12.15 26.66
C LEU A 1043 -10.85 -13.64 27.08
N LEU A 1044 -9.70 -14.26 26.83
CA LEU A 1044 -9.44 -15.69 27.06
C LEU A 1044 -9.25 -16.08 28.54
N SER A 1045 -8.91 -15.13 29.41
CA SER A 1045 -8.73 -15.39 30.85
C SER A 1045 -10.03 -15.56 31.64
N SER A 1046 -11.20 -15.29 31.05
CA SER A 1046 -12.44 -15.20 31.84
C SER A 1046 -13.19 -16.52 32.06
N HIS A 1047 -13.22 -17.51 31.15
CA HIS A 1047 -14.00 -18.74 31.38
C HIS A 1047 -13.45 -19.93 30.57
N ARG A 1048 -12.86 -20.94 31.24
CA ARG A 1048 -12.56 -22.26 30.62
C ARG A 1048 -13.44 -23.40 31.13
N GLU A 1049 -14.18 -23.22 32.22
CA GLU A 1049 -15.17 -24.20 32.66
C GLU A 1049 -16.53 -23.87 32.03
N GLY A 1050 -17.11 -24.82 31.30
CA GLY A 1050 -18.46 -24.68 30.73
C GLY A 1050 -18.58 -23.76 29.50
N VAL A 1051 -17.54 -23.65 28.66
CA VAL A 1051 -17.58 -22.83 27.43
C VAL A 1051 -18.69 -23.32 26.50
N SER A 1052 -19.76 -22.54 26.41
CA SER A 1052 -20.89 -22.72 25.50
C SER A 1052 -21.13 -21.42 24.76
N VAL A 1053 -21.02 -21.45 23.43
CA VAL A 1053 -21.14 -20.26 22.58
C VAL A 1053 -22.26 -20.49 21.59
N LYS A 1054 -23.05 -19.44 21.34
CA LYS A 1054 -24.15 -19.45 20.38
C LYS A 1054 -23.69 -18.78 19.09
N GLY A 1055 -23.98 -19.41 17.96
CA GLY A 1055 -23.87 -18.84 16.62
C GLY A 1055 -25.19 -18.94 15.86
N THR A 1056 -25.16 -18.60 14.59
CA THR A 1056 -26.31 -18.73 13.70
C THR A 1056 -26.44 -20.17 13.19
N PRO A 1057 -27.56 -20.86 13.44
CA PRO A 1057 -27.80 -22.20 12.92
C PRO A 1057 -28.00 -22.17 11.41
N VAL A 1058 -27.26 -23.03 10.69
CA VAL A 1058 -27.24 -23.09 9.23
C VAL A 1058 -27.85 -24.38 8.69
N TYR A 1059 -27.51 -25.51 9.31
CA TYR A 1059 -28.09 -26.81 8.98
C TYR A 1059 -28.28 -27.63 10.26
N PRO A 1060 -29.49 -28.20 10.47
CA PRO A 1060 -29.83 -28.90 11.69
C PRO A 1060 -29.11 -30.23 11.83
N GLY A 1061 -28.94 -30.67 13.08
CA GLY A 1061 -28.33 -31.94 13.46
C GLY A 1061 -27.34 -31.75 14.60
N ASP A 1062 -27.11 -32.82 15.37
CA ASP A 1062 -26.17 -32.80 16.49
C ASP A 1062 -24.97 -33.69 16.18
N ALA A 1063 -23.78 -33.20 16.50
CA ALA A 1063 -22.53 -33.95 16.35
C ALA A 1063 -21.70 -33.84 17.62
N VAL A 1064 -21.24 -34.98 18.12
CA VAL A 1064 -20.22 -35.05 19.18
C VAL A 1064 -18.95 -35.62 18.58
N ALA A 1065 -17.92 -34.78 18.48
CA ALA A 1065 -16.65 -35.19 17.89
C ALA A 1065 -15.48 -34.35 18.40
N ARG A 1066 -14.27 -34.71 17.96
CA ARG A 1066 -13.05 -33.94 18.19
C ARG A 1066 -13.10 -32.63 17.39
N ALA A 1067 -12.85 -31.52 18.05
CA ALA A 1067 -12.63 -30.22 17.44
C ALA A 1067 -11.29 -30.22 16.70
N CYS A 1068 -11.29 -29.73 15.47
CA CYS A 1068 -10.09 -29.43 14.70
C CYS A 1068 -10.10 -27.96 14.32
N VAL A 1069 -9.26 -27.18 15.01
CA VAL A 1069 -9.14 -25.74 14.82
C VAL A 1069 -8.06 -25.48 13.77
N ILE A 1070 -8.47 -24.95 12.61
CA ILE A 1070 -7.57 -24.69 11.48
C ILE A 1070 -7.74 -23.23 11.06
N LYS A 1071 -6.73 -22.40 11.34
CA LYS A 1071 -6.77 -20.96 11.02
C LYS A 1071 -6.37 -20.63 9.57
N SER A 1072 -5.55 -21.50 8.96
CA SER A 1072 -5.18 -21.43 7.54
C SER A 1072 -5.28 -22.82 6.95
N ILE A 1073 -5.76 -22.90 5.70
CA ILE A 1073 -5.84 -24.13 4.94
C ILE A 1073 -4.47 -24.79 4.71
N ASP A 1074 -3.37 -24.05 4.89
CA ASP A 1074 -2.02 -24.63 4.85
C ASP A 1074 -1.76 -25.62 6.00
N ASN A 1075 -2.53 -25.54 7.10
CA ASN A 1075 -2.46 -26.44 8.26
C ASN A 1075 -3.50 -27.57 8.18
N ILE A 1076 -3.97 -27.92 6.98
CA ILE A 1076 -5.02 -28.93 6.78
C ILE A 1076 -4.60 -30.33 7.23
N ASP A 1077 -3.30 -30.60 7.34
CA ASP A 1077 -2.74 -31.89 7.75
C ASP A 1077 -3.21 -32.35 9.15
N HIS A 1078 -3.70 -31.43 9.99
CA HIS A 1078 -4.26 -31.75 11.30
C HIS A 1078 -5.70 -32.31 11.25
N LEU A 1079 -6.37 -32.18 10.10
CA LEU A 1079 -7.77 -32.59 9.92
C LEU A 1079 -7.87 -34.11 9.78
N LYS A 1080 -8.69 -34.74 10.63
CA LYS A 1080 -8.97 -36.17 10.60
C LYS A 1080 -10.42 -36.44 10.20
N ASN A 1081 -10.67 -37.64 9.69
CA ASN A 1081 -12.02 -38.09 9.37
C ASN A 1081 -12.89 -38.11 10.64
N GLY A 1082 -14.06 -37.50 10.57
CA GLY A 1082 -15.01 -37.39 11.66
C GLY A 1082 -14.81 -36.18 12.59
N ASP A 1083 -13.81 -35.31 12.36
CA ASP A 1083 -13.62 -34.09 13.15
C ASP A 1083 -14.76 -33.06 12.92
N ILE A 1084 -15.00 -32.19 13.91
CA ILE A 1084 -15.73 -30.92 13.71
C ILE A 1084 -14.71 -29.84 13.37
N LEU A 1085 -14.85 -29.23 12.19
CA LEU A 1085 -13.96 -28.17 11.73
C LEU A 1085 -14.34 -26.84 12.40
N ILE A 1086 -13.37 -26.17 13.01
CA ILE A 1086 -13.49 -24.81 13.52
C ILE A 1086 -12.48 -23.92 12.78
N THR A 1087 -12.95 -22.93 12.04
CA THR A 1087 -12.10 -22.03 11.24
C THR A 1087 -12.60 -20.59 11.28
N TYR A 1088 -11.78 -19.66 10.81
CA TYR A 1088 -12.16 -18.25 10.72
C TYR A 1088 -13.27 -18.05 9.67
N SER A 1089 -13.04 -18.57 8.45
CA SER A 1089 -14.00 -18.55 7.36
C SER A 1089 -13.70 -19.68 6.38
N THR A 1090 -14.69 -20.03 5.54
CA THR A 1090 -14.56 -21.08 4.52
C THR A 1090 -14.76 -20.50 3.13
N ASP A 1091 -13.87 -20.86 2.20
CA ASP A 1091 -14.01 -20.60 0.77
C ASP A 1091 -14.09 -21.90 -0.05
N ILE A 1092 -14.07 -21.80 -1.39
CA ILE A 1092 -14.16 -22.95 -2.29
C ILE A 1092 -13.07 -23.99 -2.04
N GLY A 1093 -11.89 -23.57 -1.56
CA GLY A 1093 -10.75 -24.43 -1.29
C GLY A 1093 -11.02 -25.47 -0.21
N TRP A 1094 -11.99 -25.23 0.67
CA TRP A 1094 -12.35 -26.16 1.74
C TRP A 1094 -13.34 -27.26 1.32
N SER A 1095 -14.11 -27.02 0.25
CA SER A 1095 -15.17 -27.92 -0.22
C SER A 1095 -14.77 -29.40 -0.30
N PRO A 1096 -13.56 -29.76 -0.75
CA PRO A 1096 -13.10 -31.15 -0.84
C PRO A 1096 -12.98 -31.89 0.50
N TYR A 1097 -12.84 -31.16 1.61
CA TYR A 1097 -12.65 -31.73 2.94
C TYR A 1097 -13.98 -31.90 3.68
N PHE A 1098 -15.05 -31.23 3.24
CA PHE A 1098 -16.37 -31.27 3.88
C PHE A 1098 -16.92 -32.70 4.01
N PRO A 1099 -16.78 -33.60 3.02
CA PRO A 1099 -17.24 -34.98 3.14
C PRO A 1099 -16.56 -35.80 4.25
N MET A 1100 -15.47 -35.30 4.84
CA MET A 1100 -14.75 -35.95 5.95
C MET A 1100 -15.17 -35.43 7.33
N LEU A 1101 -15.96 -34.35 7.39
CA LEU A 1101 -16.33 -33.69 8.64
C LEU A 1101 -17.59 -34.28 9.26
N SER A 1102 -17.69 -34.19 10.59
CA SER A 1102 -18.94 -34.45 11.34
C SER A 1102 -19.74 -33.17 11.58
N GLY A 1103 -19.13 -32.00 11.41
CA GLY A 1103 -19.77 -30.69 11.55
C GLY A 1103 -18.82 -29.53 11.26
N ILE A 1104 -19.37 -28.33 11.11
CA ILE A 1104 -18.63 -27.11 10.72
C ILE A 1104 -19.01 -25.94 11.63
N VAL A 1105 -17.99 -25.20 12.08
CA VAL A 1105 -18.11 -23.95 12.82
C VAL A 1105 -17.20 -22.89 12.20
N THR A 1106 -17.76 -21.72 11.88
CA THR A 1106 -16.97 -20.56 11.40
C THR A 1106 -17.16 -19.32 12.26
N GLU A 1107 -16.08 -18.54 12.44
CA GLU A 1107 -16.16 -17.23 13.13
C GLU A 1107 -16.90 -16.19 12.31
N ILE A 1108 -16.71 -16.20 10.99
CA ILE A 1108 -17.41 -15.33 10.06
C ILE A 1108 -18.20 -16.20 9.06
N GLY A 1109 -19.45 -15.82 8.81
CA GLY A 1109 -20.28 -16.45 7.80
C GLY A 1109 -21.74 -16.05 7.88
N GLY A 1110 -22.36 -15.77 6.73
CA GLY A 1110 -23.82 -15.58 6.63
C GLY A 1110 -24.58 -16.88 6.30
N LEU A 1111 -25.91 -16.84 6.33
CA LEU A 1111 -26.76 -18.01 6.00
C LEU A 1111 -26.57 -18.52 4.56
N ILE A 1112 -26.12 -17.65 3.66
CA ILE A 1112 -25.88 -17.97 2.24
C ILE A 1112 -24.38 -18.03 1.89
N SER A 1113 -23.52 -18.06 2.91
CA SER A 1113 -22.08 -18.26 2.75
C SER A 1113 -21.77 -19.56 2.01
N HIS A 1114 -20.59 -19.64 1.40
CA HIS A 1114 -20.15 -20.85 0.71
C HIS A 1114 -20.12 -22.05 1.68
N GLY A 1115 -19.56 -21.86 2.88
CA GLY A 1115 -19.56 -22.88 3.92
C GLY A 1115 -20.97 -23.33 4.29
N ALA A 1116 -21.91 -22.39 4.42
CA ALA A 1116 -23.28 -22.72 4.73
C ALA A 1116 -23.99 -23.51 3.62
N VAL A 1117 -23.84 -23.08 2.38
CA VAL A 1117 -24.41 -23.76 1.21
C VAL A 1117 -23.88 -25.18 1.10
N VAL A 1118 -22.56 -25.37 1.18
CA VAL A 1118 -21.95 -26.70 1.05
C VAL A 1118 -22.31 -27.58 2.26
N ALA A 1119 -22.31 -27.06 3.49
CA ALA A 1119 -22.75 -27.83 4.67
C ALA A 1119 -24.17 -28.38 4.50
N ARG A 1120 -25.10 -27.56 3.98
CA ARG A 1120 -26.48 -27.99 3.68
C ARG A 1120 -26.56 -29.06 2.60
N GLU A 1121 -25.73 -28.98 1.56
CA GLU A 1121 -25.71 -29.97 0.48
C GLU A 1121 -25.23 -31.35 0.96
N TYR A 1122 -24.29 -31.40 1.91
CA TYR A 1122 -23.76 -32.64 2.48
C TYR A 1122 -24.47 -33.10 3.76
N GLY A 1123 -25.44 -32.33 4.26
CA GLY A 1123 -26.18 -32.69 5.45
C GLY A 1123 -25.35 -32.62 6.75
N LEU A 1124 -24.41 -31.68 6.83
CA LEU A 1124 -23.51 -31.51 7.97
C LEU A 1124 -24.08 -30.51 8.98
N PRO A 1125 -24.17 -30.85 10.29
CA PRO A 1125 -24.42 -29.88 11.35
C PRO A 1125 -23.51 -28.66 11.20
N CYS A 1126 -24.09 -27.47 11.12
CA CYS A 1126 -23.33 -26.26 10.81
C CYS A 1126 -23.87 -25.05 11.57
N ILE A 1127 -22.96 -24.31 12.18
CA ILE A 1127 -23.21 -23.00 12.77
C ILE A 1127 -22.14 -22.01 12.26
N VAL A 1128 -22.53 -20.77 12.04
CA VAL A 1128 -21.65 -19.70 11.53
C VAL A 1128 -21.78 -18.45 12.39
N GLY A 1129 -20.85 -17.51 12.28
CA GLY A 1129 -20.87 -16.29 13.08
C GLY A 1129 -20.58 -16.54 14.56
N VAL A 1130 -19.78 -17.57 14.87
CA VAL A 1130 -19.38 -17.86 16.26
C VAL A 1130 -18.13 -17.07 16.59
N GLU A 1131 -18.32 -15.87 17.13
CA GLU A 1131 -17.22 -14.96 17.45
C GLU A 1131 -16.12 -15.65 18.29
N ASN A 1132 -14.87 -15.53 17.83
CA ASN A 1132 -13.66 -16.06 18.50
C ASN A 1132 -13.60 -17.59 18.69
N ALA A 1133 -14.39 -18.38 17.96
CA ALA A 1133 -14.37 -19.84 18.04
C ALA A 1133 -12.97 -20.48 17.89
N THR A 1134 -12.12 -19.95 16.99
CA THR A 1134 -10.75 -20.45 16.75
C THR A 1134 -9.76 -20.13 17.86
N GLU A 1135 -10.13 -19.26 18.80
CA GLU A 1135 -9.34 -18.94 19.99
C GLU A 1135 -9.91 -19.61 21.25
N MET A 1136 -11.24 -19.76 21.32
CA MET A 1136 -11.96 -20.37 22.43
C MET A 1136 -11.78 -21.90 22.50
N PHE A 1137 -11.79 -22.57 21.33
CA PHE A 1137 -11.61 -24.01 21.22
C PHE A 1137 -10.19 -24.35 20.77
N LYS A 1138 -9.72 -25.56 21.06
CA LYS A 1138 -8.42 -26.08 20.62
C LYS A 1138 -8.56 -27.39 19.87
N THR A 1139 -7.64 -27.60 18.94
CA THR A 1139 -7.55 -28.89 18.22
C THR A 1139 -7.30 -30.02 19.21
N GLY A 1140 -8.21 -30.99 19.25
CA GLY A 1140 -8.19 -32.10 20.21
C GLY A 1140 -9.34 -32.07 21.22
N ASP A 1141 -9.99 -30.93 21.43
CA ASP A 1141 -11.11 -30.80 22.35
C ASP A 1141 -12.29 -31.70 21.93
N LYS A 1142 -13.01 -32.29 22.89
CA LYS A 1142 -14.25 -33.01 22.60
C LYS A 1142 -15.41 -32.02 22.74
N ILE A 1143 -16.17 -31.81 21.67
CA ILE A 1143 -17.21 -30.79 21.63
C ILE A 1143 -18.56 -31.37 21.19
N LEU A 1144 -19.64 -30.78 21.70
CA LEU A 1144 -20.99 -30.95 21.20
C LEU A 1144 -21.32 -29.75 20.32
N LEU A 1145 -21.63 -30.03 19.05
CA LEU A 1145 -22.18 -29.06 18.11
C LEU A 1145 -23.66 -29.38 17.89
N SER A 1146 -24.56 -28.48 18.30
CA SER A 1146 -25.98 -28.53 17.94
C SER A 1146 -26.28 -27.51 16.85
N GLY A 1147 -26.41 -28.00 15.61
CA GLY A 1147 -26.78 -27.18 14.46
C GLY A 1147 -28.24 -26.73 14.47
N LYS A 1148 -29.10 -27.34 15.30
CA LYS A 1148 -30.50 -26.91 15.48
C LYS A 1148 -30.61 -25.73 16.43
N GLU A 1149 -30.00 -25.84 17.61
CA GLU A 1149 -30.05 -24.79 18.65
C GLU A 1149 -29.03 -23.66 18.37
N GLY A 1150 -28.08 -23.90 17.45
CA GLY A 1150 -27.03 -22.95 17.11
C GLY A 1150 -25.92 -22.88 18.17
N ILE A 1151 -25.67 -23.97 18.89
CA ILE A 1151 -24.78 -23.97 20.07
C ILE A 1151 -23.57 -24.88 19.83
N ILE A 1152 -22.38 -24.41 20.22
CA ILE A 1152 -21.18 -25.23 20.38
C ILE A 1152 -20.76 -25.20 21.85
N SER A 1153 -20.48 -26.37 22.42
CA SER A 1153 -20.09 -26.52 23.82
C SER A 1153 -18.94 -27.51 24.02
N LEU A 1154 -18.05 -27.21 24.95
CA LEU A 1154 -16.98 -28.10 25.37
C LEU A 1154 -17.54 -29.19 26.30
N LEU A 1155 -17.25 -30.47 26.00
CA LEU A 1155 -17.65 -31.60 26.83
C LEU A 1155 -16.50 -31.98 27.76
N ASN A 1156 -16.76 -32.03 29.07
CA ASN A 1156 -15.81 -32.56 30.04
C ASN A 1156 -15.84 -34.09 30.04
N ASP A 1157 -14.68 -34.72 30.24
CA ASP A 1157 -14.56 -36.18 30.43
C ASP A 1157 -15.16 -36.68 31.76
N SER A 1158 -15.76 -35.80 32.57
CA SER A 1158 -16.28 -36.12 33.92
C SER A 1158 -17.72 -36.64 33.99
N ASN A 1159 -18.47 -36.69 32.88
CA ASN A 1159 -19.88 -37.15 32.89
C ASN A 1159 -20.09 -38.43 32.07
N ASN A 1160 -19.21 -39.41 32.25
CA ASN A 1160 -19.42 -40.79 31.79
C ASN A 1160 -19.93 -41.66 32.95
N THR A 1161 -21.06 -41.27 33.55
CA THR A 1161 -21.95 -42.11 34.36
C THR A 1161 -23.28 -41.38 34.53
N GLU A 1162 -24.19 -41.57 33.57
CA GLU A 1162 -25.60 -42.03 33.75
C GLU A 1162 -26.35 -42.00 32.42
#